data_AF-A0A4P5X1U0-F1
#
_entry.id   AF-A0A4P5X1U0-F1
#
_cell.length_a   1.000
_cell.length_b   1.000
_cell.length_c   1.000
_cell.angle_alpha   90.00
_cell.angle_beta   90.00
_cell.angle_gamma   90.00
#
_symmetry.space_group_name_H-M   'P 1'
#
loop_
_entity.id
_entity.type
_entity.pdbx_description
1 polymer ?
#
loop_
_entity_poly.entity_id
_entity_poly.type
_entity_poly.pdbx_seq_one_letter_code
_entity_poly.pdbx_strand_id
1 'polypeptide(L)'
;MQLDDQPLQAPVARLEQCFTVEFLIRHHGQGFVVGGNSAHTGSLISMGDGVYSGFVFWLDFPANRLTLQLGQPKPTPAVAVSAIQRIPQSVWTHIAGTWDQGVLSLYVNGLLCGRTKSDLKFHEVARSSRLRAGYVGNGMGAARFDLQHLAVYRAVPDPPDILALAGINDTGVREISELLQAGELLTAGYPGRALAVLQSDIHPTATGNLRSLLAYRRAECLRELRQYDAAEAAFAELAELQPGSTLSETALYERTALQSGVRQPSVAVPQELAAALPASDAPGQLQYSESVNRFLLQIEHGRAVEWRELYDSRIAQLLRRSCWNCHADRPIHGLLPGQLMDGADAAFAGVEYWQAVSDALDSTTQPAAHVTVSEYDRLELQDWIARLPAAGLAEVFSEDADFTRYFDEGWHMGGGYGRRLTRAELRNAIRDLLSVTLSDDQLPPPDGSGGEGFDTNASTLLLSASWLERWLQTVQQACSVATVRQTQETADNNSGLLPAWKQMADAGSVQSAAAAFAVDLQRFARRAWRRPLTDAELQRLLQHFQDCRTEMSLADAVAETLAAVLLSPHFLMVLEPEPPQPGRYRLNAYQYAARLALFLWSSVPDDTLLDAATAGELSSRQGVLRQVRRMLADDRSAALGWQFGIQWLGLEQLQSQRPDPRLFPEYSSEIAALLQEQAARTVWNVLAADRPLMELLAAETAFVNPQLARWYGITVPTQADWQQVSPGQARQGGVLTLGAVHVLTSYPRRTSPVLRGRWLLETLLGETVQPPPPGVPVLQESSAEHGSLREQLEQHRADPNCIGCHQLMDPLGFALEQYDAVGRLRQQDGVFPVDANAVLPDGTQINGVRGLVSVLQQPERQQQFLRLFSRRLLGYALGRELDRFDDPVIEQCLHQLRQNELRSAVLIEEIAVSVPFRSRYAIGDGKTLLKQSAL
;
A
#
# COMPACT_ATOMS: atom_id res chain seq x y z
N MET A 1 -18.63 20.67 -8.37
CA MET A 1 -19.86 20.66 -9.22
C MET A 1 -20.74 21.84 -8.82
N GLN A 2 -21.51 22.45 -9.73
CA GLN A 2 -22.70 23.19 -9.29
C GLN A 2 -23.77 22.15 -8.92
N LEU A 3 -24.15 22.09 -7.65
CA LEU A 3 -25.10 21.13 -7.10
C LEU A 3 -26.56 21.57 -7.25
N ASP A 4 -26.79 22.69 -7.95
CA ASP A 4 -28.03 23.46 -7.94
C ASP A 4 -29.25 22.67 -8.49
N ASP A 5 -29.03 21.72 -9.42
CA ASP A 5 -30.10 20.90 -10.03
C ASP A 5 -30.22 19.46 -9.47
N GLN A 6 -29.14 18.89 -8.91
CA GLN A 6 -29.11 17.52 -8.38
C GLN A 6 -28.18 17.41 -7.15
N PRO A 7 -28.71 17.50 -5.91
CA PRO A 7 -27.91 17.19 -4.73
C PRO A 7 -27.43 15.75 -4.74
N LEU A 8 -26.28 15.50 -4.11
CA LEU A 8 -25.84 14.14 -3.80
C LEU A 8 -26.83 13.53 -2.80
N GLN A 9 -27.48 12.42 -3.19
CA GLN A 9 -28.49 11.75 -2.36
C GLN A 9 -28.04 10.32 -1.99
N ALA A 10 -27.87 10.06 -0.71
CA ALA A 10 -27.63 8.71 -0.19
C ALA A 10 -28.85 8.21 0.62
N PRO A 11 -29.27 6.94 0.47
CA PRO A 11 -30.18 6.32 1.42
C PRO A 11 -29.41 6.05 2.72
N VAL A 12 -29.92 6.52 3.86
CA VAL A 12 -29.32 6.24 5.17
C VAL A 12 -30.15 5.18 5.89
N ALA A 13 -29.46 4.26 6.56
CA ALA A 13 -30.11 3.24 7.38
C ALA A 13 -30.73 3.91 8.62
N ARG A 14 -32.06 3.78 8.76
CA ARG A 14 -32.92 4.42 9.79
C ARG A 14 -32.18 4.82 11.07
N LEU A 15 -32.08 6.10 11.39
CA LEU A 15 -31.39 6.55 12.59
C LEU A 15 -32.30 6.33 13.81
N GLU A 16 -31.70 5.87 14.91
CA GLU A 16 -32.43 5.48 16.12
C GLU A 16 -32.43 6.63 17.14
N GLN A 17 -32.40 6.33 18.44
CA GLN A 17 -32.35 7.37 19.47
C GLN A 17 -30.97 8.03 19.63
N CYS A 18 -29.94 7.49 18.99
CA CYS A 18 -28.61 8.11 18.91
C CYS A 18 -28.02 8.02 17.48
N PHE A 19 -27.20 9.02 17.11
CA PHE A 19 -26.43 9.08 15.87
C PHE A 19 -25.37 10.19 15.91
N THR A 20 -24.41 10.11 14.99
CA THR A 20 -23.44 11.19 14.69
C THR A 20 -23.39 11.42 13.20
N VAL A 21 -23.28 12.68 12.77
CA VAL A 21 -23.06 13.09 11.38
C VAL A 21 -21.75 13.86 11.35
N GLU A 22 -20.78 13.37 10.59
CA GLU A 22 -19.45 13.94 10.48
C GLU A 22 -19.16 14.33 9.03
N PHE A 23 -18.44 15.43 8.81
CA PHE A 23 -17.90 15.80 7.50
C PHE A 23 -16.80 16.85 7.60
N LEU A 24 -15.93 16.87 6.60
CA LEU A 24 -15.06 18.00 6.30
C LEU A 24 -15.75 18.91 5.28
N ILE A 25 -15.79 20.22 5.53
CA ILE A 25 -16.39 21.22 4.64
C ILE A 25 -15.42 22.37 4.35
N ARG A 26 -15.44 22.87 3.11
CA ARG A 26 -14.79 24.12 2.70
C ARG A 26 -15.77 24.99 1.94
N HIS A 27 -16.33 26.02 2.57
CA HIS A 27 -17.31 26.90 1.91
C HIS A 27 -16.65 28.09 1.21
N HIS A 28 -17.13 28.44 0.02
CA HIS A 28 -16.63 29.53 -0.83
C HIS A 28 -17.52 30.78 -0.75
N GLY A 29 -18.22 30.96 0.37
CA GLY A 29 -19.13 32.08 0.60
C GLY A 29 -20.53 31.87 0.02
N GLN A 30 -21.31 32.95 0.04
CA GLN A 30 -22.69 32.97 -0.44
C GLN A 30 -22.73 32.83 -1.98
N GLY A 31 -23.56 31.92 -2.50
CA GLY A 31 -23.74 31.73 -3.94
C GLY A 31 -24.51 32.86 -4.63
N PHE A 32 -24.36 32.92 -5.95
CA PHE A 32 -24.89 33.99 -6.81
C PHE A 32 -26.41 33.98 -7.03
N VAL A 33 -27.13 32.96 -6.53
CA VAL A 33 -28.57 32.78 -6.78
C VAL A 33 -29.37 33.23 -5.55
N VAL A 34 -30.15 34.29 -5.71
CA VAL A 34 -30.98 34.87 -4.64
C VAL A 34 -32.41 34.33 -4.74
N GLY A 35 -32.81 33.53 -3.76
CA GLY A 35 -34.15 32.94 -3.63
C GLY A 35 -35.06 33.68 -2.65
N GLY A 36 -36.34 33.28 -2.62
CA GLY A 36 -37.41 33.99 -1.91
C GLY A 36 -37.47 33.82 -0.38
N ASN A 37 -36.67 32.91 0.20
CA ASN A 37 -36.44 32.87 1.65
C ASN A 37 -35.14 33.63 1.95
N SER A 38 -35.10 34.33 3.09
CA SER A 38 -34.05 35.28 3.49
C SER A 38 -32.67 34.93 2.94
N ALA A 39 -32.13 35.80 2.08
CA ALA A 39 -30.92 35.59 1.28
C ALA A 39 -29.62 35.67 2.11
N HIS A 40 -29.62 35.02 3.27
CA HIS A 40 -28.66 35.08 4.36
C HIS A 40 -28.47 33.70 5.03
N THR A 41 -29.05 32.63 4.50
CA THR A 41 -28.92 31.26 5.06
C THR A 41 -28.79 30.25 3.92
N GLY A 42 -27.84 29.31 4.02
CA GLY A 42 -27.64 28.25 3.03
C GLY A 42 -27.58 26.85 3.66
N SER A 43 -28.49 25.97 3.26
CA SER A 43 -28.51 24.56 3.68
C SER A 43 -27.30 23.81 3.13
N LEU A 44 -26.61 23.06 3.99
CA LEU A 44 -25.42 22.28 3.63
C LEU A 44 -25.77 20.80 3.44
N ILE A 45 -26.23 20.15 4.50
CA ILE A 45 -26.57 18.72 4.54
C ILE A 45 -27.89 18.54 5.29
N SER A 46 -28.84 17.75 4.78
CA SER A 46 -29.98 17.28 5.58
C SER A 46 -30.21 15.79 5.43
N MET A 47 -30.91 15.18 6.39
CA MET A 47 -31.65 13.96 6.17
C MET A 47 -33.14 14.24 6.40
N GLY A 48 -33.98 13.86 5.44
CA GLY A 48 -35.40 14.25 5.45
C GLY A 48 -35.59 15.74 5.09
N ASP A 49 -36.67 16.36 5.59
CA ASP A 49 -36.96 17.78 5.34
C ASP A 49 -36.28 18.73 6.33
N GLY A 50 -35.69 18.22 7.42
CA GLY A 50 -34.96 18.98 8.44
C GLY A 50 -35.82 19.88 9.32
N VAL A 51 -37.15 19.90 9.11
CA VAL A 51 -38.08 20.83 9.79
C VAL A 51 -39.20 20.07 10.49
N TYR A 52 -39.77 19.05 9.84
CA TYR A 52 -40.79 18.17 10.40
C TYR A 52 -40.30 16.73 10.62
N SER A 53 -39.14 16.40 10.05
CA SER A 53 -38.48 15.10 10.20
C SER A 53 -36.98 15.18 9.93
N GLY A 54 -36.22 14.29 10.57
CA GLY A 54 -34.79 14.14 10.35
C GLY A 54 -33.96 15.32 10.89
N PHE A 55 -32.91 15.71 10.17
CA PHE A 55 -32.00 16.78 10.58
C PHE A 55 -31.54 17.66 9.41
N VAL A 56 -31.05 18.87 9.69
CA VAL A 56 -30.39 19.75 8.70
C VAL A 56 -29.27 20.56 9.35
N PHE A 57 -28.15 20.67 8.63
CA PHE A 57 -27.07 21.62 8.84
C PHE A 57 -27.23 22.79 7.87
N TRP A 58 -27.19 24.03 8.36
CA TRP A 58 -27.17 25.23 7.52
C TRP A 58 -26.19 26.29 8.03
N LEU A 59 -25.72 27.15 7.13
CA LEU A 59 -24.78 28.23 7.40
C LEU A 59 -25.44 29.60 7.21
N ASP A 60 -25.35 30.47 8.23
CA ASP A 60 -25.92 31.82 8.20
C ASP A 60 -24.87 32.83 7.68
N PHE A 61 -25.13 33.50 6.55
CA PHE A 61 -24.31 34.56 5.96
C PHE A 61 -24.79 35.97 6.36
N PRO A 62 -23.91 36.98 6.48
CA PRO A 62 -22.45 36.91 6.35
C PRO A 62 -21.75 36.45 7.65
N ALA A 63 -22.50 36.00 8.66
CA ALA A 63 -21.96 35.63 9.98
C ALA A 63 -21.15 34.32 9.99
N ASN A 64 -21.23 33.53 8.91
CA ASN A 64 -20.71 32.18 8.74
C ASN A 64 -20.91 31.26 9.95
N ARG A 65 -22.09 31.32 10.58
CA ARG A 65 -22.41 30.49 11.75
C ARG A 65 -23.16 29.24 11.32
N LEU A 66 -22.64 28.07 11.71
CA LEU A 66 -23.27 26.79 11.45
C LEU A 66 -24.37 26.51 12.48
N THR A 67 -25.49 25.96 12.03
CA THR A 67 -26.57 25.46 12.89
C THR A 67 -26.93 24.04 12.48
N LEU A 68 -27.10 23.16 13.47
CA LEU A 68 -27.69 21.83 13.34
C LEU A 68 -29.10 21.86 13.94
N GLN A 69 -30.10 21.46 13.16
CA GLN A 69 -31.50 21.37 13.57
C GLN A 69 -32.03 19.94 13.37
N LEU A 70 -32.85 19.46 14.31
CA LEU A 70 -33.66 18.25 14.22
C LEU A 70 -35.13 18.63 13.98
N GLY A 71 -35.70 18.13 12.88
CA GLY A 71 -37.09 18.35 12.52
C GLY A 71 -38.06 17.56 13.41
N GLN A 72 -39.23 18.15 13.68
CA GLN A 72 -40.24 17.57 14.57
C GLN A 72 -41.66 17.67 13.98
N PRO A 73 -42.50 16.62 14.07
CA PRO A 73 -43.85 16.65 13.53
C PRO A 73 -44.69 17.78 14.15
N LYS A 74 -45.38 18.54 13.29
CA LYS A 74 -46.30 19.59 13.75
C LYS A 74 -47.33 19.02 14.73
N PRO A 75 -47.67 19.74 15.81
CA PRO A 75 -47.30 21.15 16.09
C PRO A 75 -45.97 21.35 16.82
N THR A 76 -45.20 20.28 17.09
CA THR A 76 -43.97 20.34 17.89
C THR A 76 -42.88 21.16 17.18
N PRO A 77 -42.21 22.10 17.86
CA PRO A 77 -41.11 22.87 17.26
C PRO A 77 -39.86 22.01 17.08
N ALA A 78 -39.07 22.35 16.06
CA ALA A 78 -37.76 21.74 15.81
C ALA A 78 -36.76 22.06 16.93
N VAL A 79 -35.81 21.16 17.17
CA VAL A 79 -34.73 21.34 18.17
C VAL A 79 -33.47 21.76 17.42
N ALA A 80 -32.93 22.94 17.70
CA ALA A 80 -31.74 23.45 16.99
C ALA A 80 -30.63 23.86 17.96
N VAL A 81 -29.39 23.78 17.46
CA VAL A 81 -28.18 24.24 18.13
C VAL A 81 -27.27 24.93 17.11
N SER A 82 -26.85 26.15 17.42
CA SER A 82 -25.90 26.91 16.60
C SER A 82 -24.51 26.86 17.22
N ALA A 83 -23.47 26.80 16.38
CA ALA A 83 -22.09 26.84 16.80
C ALA A 83 -21.73 28.22 17.37
N ILE A 84 -20.97 28.22 18.47
CA ILE A 84 -20.35 29.42 19.04
C ILE A 84 -19.29 29.97 18.09
N GLN A 85 -18.49 29.07 17.53
CA GLN A 85 -17.47 29.29 16.50
C GLN A 85 -18.08 29.59 15.11
N ARG A 86 -17.49 30.55 14.39
CA ARG A 86 -17.78 30.81 12.97
C ARG A 86 -16.87 29.97 12.06
N ILE A 87 -17.34 29.69 10.84
CA ILE A 87 -16.56 28.92 9.83
C ILE A 87 -15.90 29.90 8.83
N PRO A 88 -14.56 29.91 8.71
CA PRO A 88 -13.88 30.76 7.73
C PRO A 88 -14.13 30.29 6.29
N GLN A 89 -14.10 31.25 5.35
CA GLN A 89 -14.29 30.97 3.93
C GLN A 89 -13.02 30.36 3.30
N SER A 90 -13.20 29.38 2.42
CA SER A 90 -12.18 28.66 1.64
C SER A 90 -11.16 27.85 2.44
N VAL A 91 -11.47 27.50 3.69
CA VAL A 91 -10.66 26.64 4.57
C VAL A 91 -11.39 25.31 4.83
N TRP A 92 -10.67 24.18 4.81
CA TRP A 92 -11.23 22.89 5.23
C TRP A 92 -11.42 22.85 6.76
N THR A 93 -12.66 22.66 7.18
CA THR A 93 -13.11 22.64 8.58
C THR A 93 -13.82 21.33 8.88
N HIS A 94 -13.45 20.65 9.96
CA HIS A 94 -14.10 19.42 10.41
C HIS A 94 -15.35 19.76 11.21
N ILE A 95 -16.44 19.03 10.97
CA ILE A 95 -17.73 19.20 11.64
C ILE A 95 -18.22 17.83 12.10
N ALA A 96 -18.67 17.73 13.35
CA ALA A 96 -19.43 16.57 13.83
C ALA A 96 -20.67 17.03 14.61
N GLY A 97 -21.84 16.50 14.27
CA GLY A 97 -23.09 16.75 14.96
C GLY A 97 -23.63 15.46 15.56
N THR A 98 -23.82 15.43 16.88
CA THR A 98 -24.24 14.22 17.60
C THR A 98 -25.62 14.38 18.22
N TRP A 99 -26.38 13.30 18.27
CA TRP A 99 -27.63 13.20 19.01
C TRP A 99 -27.57 11.92 19.85
N ASP A 100 -27.81 12.03 21.15
CA ASP A 100 -28.00 10.86 22.03
C ASP A 100 -29.00 11.19 23.14
N GLN A 101 -30.02 10.32 23.32
CA GLN A 101 -30.94 10.33 24.46
C GLN A 101 -31.51 11.71 24.83
N GLY A 102 -31.84 12.53 23.82
CA GLY A 102 -32.39 13.87 24.02
C GLY A 102 -31.36 15.01 23.99
N VAL A 103 -30.08 14.72 23.81
CA VAL A 103 -29.00 15.72 23.79
C VAL A 103 -28.47 15.89 22.37
N LEU A 104 -28.64 17.08 21.81
CA LEU A 104 -28.08 17.49 20.52
C LEU A 104 -26.79 18.28 20.77
N SER A 105 -25.68 17.83 20.20
CA SER A 105 -24.37 18.48 20.32
C SER A 105 -23.79 18.77 18.93
N LEU A 106 -23.01 19.84 18.83
CA LEU A 106 -22.35 20.27 17.60
C LEU A 106 -20.88 20.59 17.90
N TYR A 107 -19.99 19.99 17.13
CA TYR A 107 -18.54 20.09 17.23
C TYR A 107 -17.95 20.68 15.95
N VAL A 108 -16.91 21.51 16.08
CA VAL A 108 -16.18 22.14 14.98
C VAL A 108 -14.68 21.98 15.25
N ASN A 109 -13.92 21.36 14.33
CA ASN A 109 -12.51 20.98 14.54
C ASN A 109 -12.30 20.22 15.86
N GLY A 110 -13.20 19.27 16.16
CA GLY A 110 -13.21 18.49 17.41
C GLY A 110 -13.68 19.25 18.67
N LEU A 111 -13.83 20.58 18.61
CA LEU A 111 -14.28 21.40 19.73
C LEU A 111 -15.81 21.36 19.89
N LEU A 112 -16.30 21.01 21.08
CA LEU A 112 -17.73 21.15 21.43
C LEU A 112 -18.16 22.62 21.35
N CYS A 113 -18.90 22.99 20.31
CA CYS A 113 -19.24 24.38 19.99
C CYS A 113 -20.74 24.69 20.10
N GLY A 114 -21.58 23.70 20.42
CA GLY A 114 -22.97 23.92 20.81
C GLY A 114 -23.56 22.67 21.47
N ARG A 115 -24.44 22.84 22.45
CA ARG A 115 -25.18 21.73 23.07
C ARG A 115 -26.58 22.19 23.49
N THR A 116 -27.59 21.37 23.27
CA THR A 116 -28.96 21.59 23.77
C THR A 116 -29.60 20.27 24.18
N LYS A 117 -30.51 20.32 25.16
CA LYS A 117 -31.25 19.16 25.65
C LYS A 117 -32.74 19.32 25.36
N SER A 118 -33.38 18.25 24.95
CA SER A 118 -34.80 18.15 24.65
C SER A 118 -35.31 16.76 25.02
N ASP A 119 -36.48 16.67 25.66
CA ASP A 119 -37.13 15.38 25.95
C ASP A 119 -37.84 14.79 24.72
N LEU A 120 -37.73 15.46 23.57
CA LEU A 120 -38.27 15.02 22.29
C LEU A 120 -37.41 13.90 21.69
N LYS A 121 -38.06 12.95 21.02
CA LYS A 121 -37.36 11.87 20.30
C LYS A 121 -37.00 12.31 18.89
N PHE A 122 -35.93 11.74 18.35
CA PHE A 122 -35.65 11.86 16.93
C PHE A 122 -36.81 11.27 16.10
N HIS A 123 -37.28 12.02 15.10
CA HIS A 123 -38.43 11.62 14.29
C HIS A 123 -38.05 11.50 12.82
N GLU A 124 -38.25 10.31 12.25
CA GLU A 124 -37.80 9.98 10.90
C GLU A 124 -38.94 9.40 10.05
N VAL A 125 -39.16 9.95 8.85
CA VAL A 125 -40.25 9.57 7.94
C VAL A 125 -39.70 8.69 6.81
N ALA A 126 -39.76 7.38 7.02
CA ALA A 126 -39.07 6.33 6.25
C ALA A 126 -39.30 6.29 4.71
N ARG A 127 -40.20 7.10 4.13
CA ARG A 127 -40.37 7.23 2.66
C ARG A 127 -39.63 8.43 2.05
N SER A 128 -39.03 9.30 2.87
CA SER A 128 -38.33 10.51 2.41
C SER A 128 -36.95 10.73 3.07
N SER A 129 -36.48 9.81 3.92
CA SER A 129 -35.19 9.81 4.63
C SER A 129 -33.96 9.61 3.74
N ARG A 130 -33.76 10.47 2.74
CA ARG A 130 -32.48 10.54 2.02
C ARG A 130 -31.60 11.60 2.69
N LEU A 131 -30.33 11.27 2.90
CA LEU A 131 -29.29 12.25 3.18
C LEU A 131 -29.04 13.02 1.88
N ARG A 132 -28.95 14.34 1.97
CA ARG A 132 -28.78 15.26 0.85
C ARG A 132 -27.64 16.21 1.19
N ALA A 133 -26.64 16.29 0.33
CA ALA A 133 -25.63 17.35 0.38
C ALA A 133 -25.83 18.32 -0.79
N GLY A 134 -25.84 19.62 -0.51
CA GLY A 134 -25.86 20.70 -1.51
C GLY A 134 -27.23 21.26 -1.93
N TYR A 135 -28.36 20.73 -1.43
CA TYR A 135 -29.69 21.32 -1.68
C TYR A 135 -30.76 20.83 -0.69
N VAL A 136 -31.38 21.75 0.06
CA VAL A 136 -32.55 21.46 0.91
C VAL A 136 -33.43 22.70 1.13
N GLY A 137 -34.58 22.78 0.45
CA GLY A 137 -35.63 23.77 0.69
C GLY A 137 -36.23 24.39 -0.57
N ASN A 138 -37.47 24.88 -0.50
CA ASN A 138 -38.24 25.44 -1.64
C ASN A 138 -37.78 26.84 -2.10
N GLY A 139 -36.49 27.16 -2.01
CA GLY A 139 -35.94 28.45 -2.43
C GLY A 139 -34.47 28.31 -2.78
N MET A 140 -34.06 28.81 -3.95
CA MET A 140 -32.68 28.75 -4.41
C MET A 140 -31.79 29.66 -3.53
N GLY A 141 -30.98 29.04 -2.67
CA GLY A 141 -30.07 29.75 -1.76
C GLY A 141 -28.83 28.91 -1.52
N ALA A 142 -28.14 28.51 -2.59
CA ALA A 142 -27.00 27.62 -2.52
C ALA A 142 -25.78 28.32 -1.89
N ALA A 143 -25.35 27.85 -0.73
CA ALA A 143 -23.95 28.04 -0.31
C ALA A 143 -23.07 27.27 -1.30
N ARG A 144 -21.98 27.87 -1.79
CA ARG A 144 -20.98 27.11 -2.56
C ARG A 144 -20.02 26.49 -1.55
N PHE A 145 -19.85 25.17 -1.58
CA PHE A 145 -18.89 24.49 -0.72
C PHE A 145 -18.40 23.18 -1.33
N ASP A 146 -17.17 22.83 -1.01
CA ASP A 146 -16.64 21.48 -1.17
C ASP A 146 -16.91 20.67 0.10
N LEU A 147 -17.03 19.35 -0.06
CA LEU A 147 -17.31 18.42 1.02
C LEU A 147 -16.41 17.17 0.88
N GLN A 148 -15.89 16.68 1.99
CA GLN A 148 -15.11 15.44 2.09
C GLN A 148 -15.53 14.64 3.32
N HIS A 149 -15.29 13.32 3.31
CA HIS A 149 -15.49 12.42 4.45
C HIS A 149 -16.87 12.55 5.16
N LEU A 150 -17.96 12.73 4.39
CA LEU A 150 -19.31 12.73 4.95
C LEU A 150 -19.70 11.33 5.42
N ALA A 151 -19.74 11.14 6.74
CA ALA A 151 -20.11 9.91 7.41
C ALA A 151 -21.33 10.12 8.32
N VAL A 152 -22.14 9.06 8.50
CA VAL A 152 -23.23 9.04 9.48
C VAL A 152 -23.15 7.75 10.30
N TYR A 153 -22.83 7.90 11.58
CA TYR A 153 -22.72 6.82 12.55
C TYR A 153 -24.03 6.66 13.31
N ARG A 154 -24.35 5.43 13.72
CA ARG A 154 -25.50 5.11 14.60
C ARG A 154 -25.11 5.06 16.08
N ALA A 155 -23.98 5.66 16.41
CA ALA A 155 -23.45 5.82 17.76
C ALA A 155 -23.02 7.28 17.95
N VAL A 156 -22.79 7.66 19.20
CA VAL A 156 -22.10 8.91 19.55
C VAL A 156 -20.72 8.52 20.09
N PRO A 157 -19.63 8.83 19.35
CA PRO A 157 -18.28 8.66 19.86
C PRO A 157 -18.06 9.50 21.12
N ASP A 158 -17.16 9.07 22.00
CA ASP A 158 -16.83 9.87 23.16
C ASP A 158 -16.11 11.17 22.73
N PRO A 159 -16.15 12.27 23.51
CA PRO A 159 -15.57 13.54 23.09
C PRO A 159 -14.08 13.50 22.68
N PRO A 160 -13.20 12.64 23.25
CA PRO A 160 -11.84 12.42 22.74
C PRO A 160 -11.80 11.77 21.35
N ASP A 161 -12.73 10.87 21.02
CA ASP A 161 -12.82 10.28 19.68
C ASP A 161 -13.22 11.36 18.66
N ILE A 162 -14.06 12.31 19.05
CA ILE A 162 -14.44 13.46 18.20
C ILE A 162 -13.24 14.39 17.95
N LEU A 163 -12.30 14.49 18.89
CA LEU A 163 -11.01 15.16 18.67
C LEU A 163 -10.12 14.35 17.71
N ALA A 164 -10.02 13.03 17.87
CA ALA A 164 -9.24 12.16 16.98
C ALA A 164 -9.78 12.16 15.53
N LEU A 165 -11.12 12.14 15.36
CA LEU A 165 -11.81 12.32 14.08
C LEU A 165 -11.50 13.67 13.43
N ALA A 166 -11.28 14.73 14.22
CA ALA A 166 -10.79 16.02 13.75
C ALA A 166 -9.26 16.05 13.47
N GLY A 167 -8.57 14.92 13.53
CA GLY A 167 -7.12 14.79 13.31
C GLY A 167 -6.27 15.17 14.52
N ILE A 168 -6.85 15.28 15.72
CA ILE A 168 -6.17 15.69 16.95
C ILE A 168 -5.79 14.44 17.75
N ASN A 169 -4.58 13.94 17.47
CA ASN A 169 -4.02 12.72 18.10
C ASN A 169 -3.01 13.03 19.23
N ASP A 170 -3.04 14.24 19.78
CA ASP A 170 -2.14 14.70 20.86
C ASP A 170 -2.43 13.95 22.19
N THR A 171 -1.40 13.67 22.99
CA THR A 171 -1.47 12.80 24.18
C THR A 171 -1.60 13.54 25.52
N GLY A 172 -1.84 14.86 25.50
CA GLY A 172 -1.96 15.70 26.70
C GLY A 172 -3.26 15.45 27.47
N VAL A 173 -3.29 14.43 28.33
CA VAL A 173 -4.49 14.00 29.08
C VAL A 173 -5.11 15.12 29.92
N ARG A 174 -4.28 15.92 30.60
CA ARG A 174 -4.74 17.05 31.42
C ARG A 174 -5.33 18.15 30.53
N GLU A 175 -4.60 18.50 29.49
CA GLU A 175 -4.93 19.54 28.52
C GLU A 175 -6.21 19.23 27.73
N ILE A 176 -6.41 17.97 27.31
CA ILE A 176 -7.66 17.49 26.72
C ILE A 176 -8.80 17.56 27.73
N SER A 177 -8.58 17.16 28.99
CA SER A 177 -9.60 17.25 30.04
C SER A 177 -10.03 18.71 30.30
N GLU A 178 -9.08 19.64 30.35
CA GLU A 178 -9.33 21.07 30.53
C GLU A 178 -10.07 21.67 29.31
N LEU A 179 -9.68 21.27 28.09
CA LEU A 179 -10.34 21.67 26.84
C LEU A 179 -11.80 21.20 26.75
N LEU A 180 -12.06 19.94 27.09
CA LEU A 180 -13.39 19.34 27.08
C LEU A 180 -14.29 19.96 28.16
N GLN A 181 -13.79 20.08 29.40
CA GLN A 181 -14.52 20.70 30.51
C GLN A 181 -14.86 22.18 30.21
N ALA A 182 -13.93 22.94 29.61
CA ALA A 182 -14.20 24.30 29.19
C ALA A 182 -15.28 24.37 28.09
N GLY A 183 -15.30 23.41 27.14
CA GLY A 183 -16.35 23.30 26.13
C GLY A 183 -17.74 23.05 26.71
N GLU A 184 -17.86 22.17 27.71
CA GLU A 184 -19.13 21.93 28.41
C GLU A 184 -19.61 23.17 29.19
N LEU A 185 -18.71 23.82 29.93
CA LEU A 185 -19.03 25.04 30.68
C LEU A 185 -19.43 26.20 29.76
N LEU A 186 -18.75 26.35 28.62
CA LEU A 186 -19.02 27.41 27.64
C LEU A 186 -20.37 27.21 26.96
N THR A 187 -20.67 25.98 26.49
CA THR A 187 -21.96 25.66 25.87
C THR A 187 -23.13 25.68 26.85
N ALA A 188 -22.89 25.43 28.15
CA ALA A 188 -23.87 25.62 29.21
C ALA A 188 -24.07 27.10 29.64
N GLY A 189 -23.38 28.06 29.01
CA GLY A 189 -23.56 29.49 29.24
C GLY A 189 -22.73 30.09 30.39
N TYR A 190 -21.66 29.42 30.82
CA TYR A 190 -20.76 29.87 31.90
C TYR A 190 -19.35 30.22 31.39
N PRO A 191 -19.18 31.21 30.48
CA PRO A 191 -17.90 31.51 29.85
C PRO A 191 -16.82 31.95 30.86
N GLY A 192 -17.19 32.56 31.99
CA GLY A 192 -16.26 32.89 33.07
C GLY A 192 -15.69 31.66 33.78
N ARG A 193 -16.47 30.59 33.94
CA ARG A 193 -16.00 29.32 34.51
C ARG A 193 -15.17 28.53 33.50
N ALA A 194 -15.58 28.52 32.23
CA ALA A 194 -14.79 27.94 31.15
C ALA A 194 -13.42 28.63 31.04
N LEU A 195 -13.38 29.96 31.12
CA LEU A 195 -12.13 30.72 31.15
C LEU A 195 -11.28 30.39 32.38
N ALA A 196 -11.88 30.21 33.57
CA ALA A 196 -11.16 29.84 34.78
C ALA A 196 -10.48 28.46 34.68
N VAL A 197 -11.11 27.49 34.01
CA VAL A 197 -10.48 26.18 33.70
C VAL A 197 -9.26 26.34 32.78
N LEU A 198 -9.30 27.32 31.86
CA LEU A 198 -8.23 27.64 30.90
C LEU A 198 -7.25 28.71 31.40
N GLN A 199 -7.32 29.08 32.68
CA GLN A 199 -6.52 30.13 33.31
C GLN A 199 -5.39 29.57 34.19
N SER A 200 -5.15 28.25 34.22
CA SER A 200 -3.92 27.75 34.82
C SER A 200 -2.74 28.17 33.93
N ASP A 201 -2.01 29.20 34.36
CA ASP A 201 -0.72 29.52 33.76
C ASP A 201 0.14 28.25 33.80
N ILE A 202 0.84 27.98 32.68
CA ILE A 202 1.68 26.78 32.42
C ILE A 202 0.89 25.59 31.80
N HIS A 203 0.67 25.67 30.47
CA HIS A 203 0.55 24.50 29.56
C HIS A 203 1.87 24.33 28.74
N PRO A 204 2.98 23.87 29.34
CA PRO A 204 4.29 23.80 28.67
C PRO A 204 4.46 22.52 27.85
N THR A 205 3.60 21.54 28.15
CA THR A 205 3.51 20.19 27.59
C THR A 205 2.57 20.11 26.39
N ALA A 206 1.71 21.11 26.19
CA ALA A 206 0.88 21.22 24.99
C ALA A 206 1.75 21.56 23.77
N THR A 207 1.93 20.58 22.89
CA THR A 207 2.55 20.75 21.57
C THR A 207 1.49 20.79 20.47
N GLY A 208 1.90 21.16 19.25
CA GLY A 208 1.09 20.97 18.05
C GLY A 208 -0.31 21.58 18.13
N ASN A 209 -1.31 20.77 17.75
CA ASN A 209 -2.67 21.24 17.50
C ASN A 209 -3.46 21.45 18.80
N LEU A 210 -3.24 20.62 19.82
CA LEU A 210 -3.87 20.76 21.14
C LEU A 210 -3.57 22.11 21.81
N ARG A 211 -2.35 22.63 21.65
CA ARG A 211 -2.00 23.98 22.13
C ARG A 211 -2.82 25.07 21.42
N SER A 212 -2.96 24.97 20.11
CA SER A 212 -3.76 25.89 19.29
C SER A 212 -5.26 25.82 19.64
N LEU A 213 -5.78 24.64 19.96
CA LEU A 213 -7.17 24.44 20.40
C LEU A 213 -7.46 25.06 21.78
N LEU A 214 -6.56 24.87 22.75
CA LEU A 214 -6.65 25.52 24.07
C LEU A 214 -6.63 27.05 23.96
N ALA A 215 -5.70 27.59 23.17
CA ALA A 215 -5.60 29.02 22.89
C ALA A 215 -6.87 29.56 22.21
N TYR A 216 -7.39 28.84 21.20
CA TYR A 216 -8.64 29.19 20.51
C TYR A 216 -9.82 29.24 21.48
N ARG A 217 -10.00 28.21 22.31
CA ARG A 217 -11.10 28.15 23.28
C ARG A 217 -11.04 29.28 24.31
N ARG A 218 -9.83 29.66 24.75
CA ARG A 218 -9.61 30.80 25.66
C ARG A 218 -10.05 32.12 25.00
N ALA A 219 -9.73 32.33 23.72
CA ALA A 219 -10.16 33.50 22.96
C ALA A 219 -11.70 33.57 22.78
N GLU A 220 -12.37 32.43 22.55
CA GLU A 220 -13.84 32.36 22.52
C GLU A 220 -14.47 32.76 23.85
N CYS A 221 -13.94 32.29 24.98
CA CYS A 221 -14.48 32.62 26.30
C CYS A 221 -14.39 34.14 26.58
N LEU A 222 -13.29 34.80 26.17
CA LEU A 222 -13.14 36.26 26.26
C LEU A 222 -14.17 37.01 25.39
N ARG A 223 -14.46 36.51 24.18
CA ARG A 223 -15.47 37.07 23.28
C ARG A 223 -16.88 36.97 23.88
N GLU A 224 -17.25 35.82 24.45
CA GLU A 224 -18.56 35.62 25.08
C GLU A 224 -18.73 36.44 26.38
N LEU A 225 -17.64 36.69 27.11
CA LEU A 225 -17.58 37.66 28.22
C LEU A 225 -17.63 39.14 27.76
N ARG A 226 -17.74 39.40 26.45
CA ARG A 226 -17.74 40.74 25.82
C ARG A 226 -16.45 41.53 26.04
N GLN A 227 -15.35 40.86 26.37
CA GLN A 227 -14.01 41.45 26.50
C GLN A 227 -13.34 41.55 25.11
N TYR A 228 -13.99 42.27 24.19
CA TYR A 228 -13.71 42.19 22.76
C TYR A 228 -12.27 42.55 22.38
N ASP A 229 -11.66 43.55 23.02
CA ASP A 229 -10.30 43.98 22.68
C ASP A 229 -9.24 42.95 23.16
N ALA A 230 -9.53 42.23 24.27
CA ALA A 230 -8.71 41.11 24.73
C ALA A 230 -8.90 39.84 23.87
N ALA A 231 -10.13 39.59 23.41
CA ALA A 231 -10.41 38.53 22.45
C ALA A 231 -9.73 38.78 21.10
N GLU A 232 -9.75 40.02 20.60
CA GLU A 232 -9.07 40.41 19.35
C GLU A 232 -7.56 40.17 19.43
N ALA A 233 -6.92 40.54 20.56
CA ALA A 233 -5.51 40.27 20.80
C ALA A 233 -5.19 38.76 20.84
N ALA A 234 -6.00 37.96 21.53
CA ALA A 234 -5.81 36.51 21.61
C ALA A 234 -5.99 35.80 20.24
N PHE A 235 -6.96 36.24 19.42
CA PHE A 235 -7.10 35.75 18.04
C PHE A 235 -5.95 36.21 17.12
N ALA A 236 -5.37 37.39 17.35
CA ALA A 236 -4.20 37.84 16.61
C ALA A 236 -2.96 36.98 16.91
N GLU A 237 -2.67 36.69 18.19
CA GLU A 237 -1.57 35.82 18.60
C GLU A 237 -1.71 34.40 18.00
N LEU A 238 -2.93 33.83 18.04
CA LEU A 238 -3.18 32.50 17.50
C LEU A 238 -3.01 32.42 15.96
N ALA A 239 -3.34 33.48 15.23
CA ALA A 239 -3.11 33.53 13.78
C ALA A 239 -1.62 33.43 13.40
N GLU A 240 -0.72 33.85 14.29
CA GLU A 240 0.73 33.82 14.09
C GLU A 240 1.40 32.52 14.59
N LEU A 241 0.74 31.72 15.45
CA LEU A 241 1.31 30.49 16.03
C LEU A 241 1.50 29.34 15.02
N GLN A 242 0.59 29.18 14.06
CA GLN A 242 0.66 28.13 13.01
C GLN A 242 0.07 28.64 11.68
N PRO A 243 0.78 29.52 10.94
CA PRO A 243 0.25 30.15 9.72
C PRO A 243 -0.23 29.14 8.66
N GLY A 244 -1.38 29.39 8.06
CA GLY A 244 -2.00 28.50 7.05
C GLY A 244 -2.71 27.26 7.61
N SER A 245 -2.79 27.09 8.93
CA SER A 245 -3.60 26.05 9.56
C SER A 245 -5.09 26.43 9.60
N THR A 246 -5.99 25.44 9.65
CA THR A 246 -7.44 25.71 9.78
C THR A 246 -7.77 26.59 11.00
N LEU A 247 -7.07 26.41 12.12
CA LEU A 247 -7.28 27.20 13.33
C LEU A 247 -6.72 28.62 13.22
N SER A 248 -5.55 28.82 12.57
CA SER A 248 -5.02 30.18 12.36
C SER A 248 -5.90 31.00 11.42
N GLU A 249 -6.42 30.39 10.35
CA GLU A 249 -7.35 31.06 9.42
C GLU A 249 -8.70 31.37 10.10
N THR A 250 -9.19 30.48 10.97
CA THR A 250 -10.38 30.75 11.81
C THR A 250 -10.13 31.93 12.75
N ALA A 251 -8.96 31.99 13.40
CA ALA A 251 -8.60 33.08 14.30
C ALA A 251 -8.48 34.42 13.57
N LEU A 252 -7.86 34.43 12.37
CA LEU A 252 -7.76 35.62 11.52
C LEU A 252 -9.15 36.13 11.09
N TYR A 253 -10.08 35.21 10.77
CA TYR A 253 -11.46 35.56 10.45
C TYR A 253 -12.20 36.19 11.65
N GLU A 254 -12.11 35.60 12.85
CA GLU A 254 -12.76 36.14 14.06
C GLU A 254 -12.18 37.51 14.47
N ARG A 255 -10.86 37.69 14.38
CA ARG A 255 -10.19 39.00 14.55
C ARG A 255 -10.76 40.06 13.61
N THR A 256 -10.84 39.74 12.32
CA THR A 256 -11.36 40.66 11.28
C THR A 256 -12.82 41.03 11.53
N ALA A 257 -13.64 40.10 12.02
CA ALA A 257 -15.03 40.36 12.38
C ALA A 257 -15.16 41.30 13.60
N LEU A 258 -14.31 41.16 14.62
CA LEU A 258 -14.28 42.05 15.79
C LEU A 258 -13.86 43.49 15.41
N GLN A 259 -12.87 43.62 14.53
CA GLN A 259 -12.42 44.91 13.96
C GLN A 259 -13.50 45.57 13.10
N SER A 260 -14.27 44.77 12.37
CA SER A 260 -15.41 45.22 11.55
C SER A 260 -16.65 45.60 12.37
N GLY A 261 -16.57 45.61 13.70
CA GLY A 261 -17.65 46.02 14.60
C GLY A 261 -18.68 44.93 14.92
N VAL A 262 -18.45 43.66 14.53
CA VAL A 262 -19.37 42.53 14.78
C VAL A 262 -19.20 42.02 16.23
N ARG A 263 -19.45 42.92 17.19
CA ARG A 263 -19.25 42.77 18.64
C ARG A 263 -20.54 42.31 19.35
N GLN A 264 -20.97 41.08 19.06
CA GLN A 264 -22.10 40.42 19.73
C GLN A 264 -21.67 39.02 20.22
N PRO A 265 -22.10 38.57 21.42
CA PRO A 265 -21.86 37.21 21.89
C PRO A 265 -22.66 36.19 21.05
N SER A 266 -22.09 35.00 20.84
CA SER A 266 -22.78 33.88 20.18
C SER A 266 -23.82 33.22 21.09
N VAL A 267 -23.62 33.24 22.41
CA VAL A 267 -24.52 32.67 23.40
C VAL A 267 -25.41 33.78 24.00
N ALA A 268 -26.72 33.58 23.97
CA ALA A 268 -27.70 34.47 24.60
C ALA A 268 -27.73 34.28 26.13
N VAL A 269 -26.65 34.67 26.82
CA VAL A 269 -26.57 34.62 28.29
C VAL A 269 -27.46 35.72 28.89
N PRO A 270 -28.45 35.40 29.75
CA PRO A 270 -29.18 36.40 30.52
C PRO A 270 -28.20 37.22 31.36
N GLN A 271 -28.34 38.55 31.37
CA GLN A 271 -27.35 39.45 31.95
C GLN A 271 -27.12 39.22 33.46
N GLU A 272 -28.08 38.60 34.13
CA GLU A 272 -28.05 38.16 35.53
C GLU A 272 -27.14 36.93 35.76
N LEU A 273 -27.11 35.98 34.82
CA LEU A 273 -26.25 34.77 34.88
C LEU A 273 -24.78 35.09 34.57
N ALA A 274 -24.53 36.07 33.70
CA ALA A 274 -23.17 36.53 33.39
C ALA A 274 -22.46 37.20 34.59
N ALA A 275 -23.21 37.64 35.61
CA ALA A 275 -22.71 38.30 36.81
C ALA A 275 -22.62 37.36 38.05
N ALA A 276 -23.12 36.13 37.94
CA ALA A 276 -23.31 35.25 39.10
C ALA A 276 -22.11 34.30 39.34
N LEU A 277 -21.11 34.78 40.10
CA LEU A 277 -20.12 33.93 40.77
C LEU A 277 -19.87 34.41 42.21
N PRO A 278 -20.16 33.57 43.22
CA PRO A 278 -19.40 33.51 44.46
C PRO A 278 -18.09 32.75 44.21
N ALA A 279 -16.97 33.29 44.68
CA ALA A 279 -15.62 32.82 44.36
C ALA A 279 -15.12 31.67 45.27
N SER A 280 -15.91 30.62 45.45
CA SER A 280 -15.52 29.41 46.20
C SER A 280 -15.72 28.17 45.34
N ASP A 281 -14.64 27.73 44.69
CA ASP A 281 -14.09 26.36 44.81
C ASP A 281 -13.18 26.04 43.61
N ALA A 282 -11.87 26.09 43.86
CA ALA A 282 -10.82 25.52 43.03
C ALA A 282 -9.60 25.18 43.93
N PRO A 283 -8.80 24.16 43.60
CA PRO A 283 -9.18 22.86 43.03
C PRO A 283 -8.82 21.70 44.00
N GLY A 284 -9.66 20.66 44.06
CA GLY A 284 -9.45 19.46 44.87
C GLY A 284 -9.51 18.20 44.02
N GLN A 285 -8.68 17.20 44.35
CA GLN A 285 -8.53 15.92 43.63
C GLN A 285 -9.87 15.26 43.30
N LEU A 286 -10.05 14.83 42.04
CA LEU A 286 -11.13 13.93 41.62
C LEU A 286 -10.55 12.63 41.06
N GLN A 287 -11.12 11.51 41.48
CA GLN A 287 -10.81 10.17 40.97
C GLN A 287 -11.60 9.91 39.68
N TYR A 288 -10.98 9.24 38.69
CA TYR A 288 -11.65 8.82 37.46
C TYR A 288 -12.65 7.68 37.71
N SER A 289 -13.70 7.60 36.90
CA SER A 289 -14.74 6.56 37.01
C SER A 289 -14.29 5.23 36.42
N GLU A 290 -14.90 4.14 36.91
CA GLU A 290 -14.64 2.76 36.46
C GLU A 290 -14.86 2.57 34.95
N SER A 291 -15.76 3.34 34.35
CA SER A 291 -15.99 3.38 32.90
C SER A 291 -14.76 3.84 32.10
N VAL A 292 -14.02 4.84 32.58
CA VAL A 292 -12.80 5.34 31.92
C VAL A 292 -11.68 4.31 32.00
N ASN A 293 -11.50 3.67 33.16
CA ASN A 293 -10.52 2.58 33.30
C ASN A 293 -10.88 1.35 32.45
N ARG A 294 -12.17 1.11 32.18
CA ARG A 294 -12.63 0.02 31.31
C ARG A 294 -12.45 0.35 29.82
N PHE A 295 -12.70 1.60 29.42
CA PHE A 295 -12.43 2.13 28.09
C PHE A 295 -10.95 1.98 27.70
N LEU A 296 -10.03 2.35 28.60
CA LEU A 296 -8.59 2.20 28.41
C LEU A 296 -8.16 0.74 28.15
N LEU A 297 -8.80 -0.24 28.80
CA LEU A 297 -8.54 -1.68 28.59
C LEU A 297 -9.30 -2.28 27.39
N GLN A 298 -10.39 -1.64 26.94
CA GLN A 298 -11.19 -2.10 25.79
C GLN A 298 -10.67 -1.58 24.45
N ILE A 299 -9.96 -0.45 24.39
CA ILE A 299 -9.32 0.05 23.17
C ILE A 299 -8.26 -0.95 22.65
N GLU A 300 -7.47 -1.54 23.55
CA GLU A 300 -6.47 -2.55 23.19
C GLU A 300 -7.10 -3.92 22.83
N HIS A 301 -8.29 -4.23 23.36
CA HIS A 301 -8.96 -5.51 23.11
C HIS A 301 -9.92 -5.49 21.91
N GLY A 302 -10.61 -4.37 21.65
CA GLY A 302 -11.70 -4.27 20.67
C GLY A 302 -11.25 -4.34 19.21
N ARG A 303 -10.03 -3.89 18.90
CA ARG A 303 -9.45 -3.93 17.55
C ARG A 303 -9.21 -5.35 17.01
N ALA A 304 -9.30 -6.38 17.85
CA ALA A 304 -9.20 -7.79 17.45
C ALA A 304 -10.56 -8.50 17.21
N VAL A 305 -11.70 -7.88 17.56
CA VAL A 305 -13.00 -8.59 17.65
C VAL A 305 -14.05 -8.11 16.62
N GLU A 306 -14.07 -6.82 16.26
CA GLU A 306 -15.16 -6.24 15.42
C GLU A 306 -15.36 -6.88 14.04
N TRP A 307 -14.28 -7.27 13.35
CA TRP A 307 -14.35 -7.77 11.97
C TRP A 307 -15.23 -9.05 11.87
N ARG A 308 -15.23 -9.87 12.94
CA ARG A 308 -15.86 -11.19 13.02
C ARG A 308 -17.39 -11.05 13.02
N GLU A 309 -17.92 -10.25 13.95
CA GLU A 309 -19.36 -10.02 14.09
C GLU A 309 -19.97 -9.27 12.88
N LEU A 310 -19.20 -8.40 12.22
CA LEU A 310 -19.66 -7.71 11.01
C LEU A 310 -19.91 -8.69 9.85
N TYR A 311 -19.14 -9.78 9.78
CA TYR A 311 -19.30 -10.79 8.74
C TYR A 311 -20.61 -11.58 8.88
N ASP A 312 -20.80 -12.17 10.06
CA ASP A 312 -21.96 -13.04 10.35
C ASP A 312 -23.29 -12.28 10.29
N SER A 313 -23.29 -10.99 10.66
CA SER A 313 -24.50 -10.17 10.72
C SER A 313 -24.90 -9.51 9.40
N ARG A 314 -23.94 -9.03 8.59
CA ARG A 314 -24.21 -8.14 7.45
C ARG A 314 -23.52 -8.56 6.16
N ILE A 315 -22.20 -8.75 6.18
CA ILE A 315 -21.44 -8.97 4.95
C ILE A 315 -21.85 -10.30 4.30
N ALA A 316 -22.05 -11.37 5.08
CA ALA A 316 -22.55 -12.64 4.57
C ALA A 316 -23.89 -12.48 3.81
N GLN A 317 -24.84 -11.64 4.27
CA GLN A 317 -26.10 -11.40 3.54
C GLN A 317 -25.93 -10.53 2.29
N LEU A 318 -25.04 -9.54 2.32
CA LEU A 318 -24.73 -8.68 1.18
C LEU A 318 -24.11 -9.51 0.03
N LEU A 319 -23.22 -10.43 0.35
CA LEU A 319 -22.68 -11.40 -0.60
C LEU A 319 -23.77 -12.36 -1.11
N ARG A 320 -24.66 -12.82 -0.22
CA ARG A 320 -25.80 -13.72 -0.52
C ARG A 320 -26.87 -13.09 -1.42
N ARG A 321 -26.94 -11.74 -1.52
CA ARG A 321 -27.88 -11.03 -2.40
C ARG A 321 -27.23 -10.51 -3.69
N SER A 322 -26.03 -9.93 -3.60
CA SER A 322 -25.41 -9.14 -4.67
C SER A 322 -24.44 -9.96 -5.53
N CYS A 323 -23.75 -10.94 -4.94
CA CYS A 323 -22.73 -11.75 -5.65
C CYS A 323 -23.22 -13.18 -5.93
N TRP A 324 -24.08 -13.73 -5.06
CA TRP A 324 -24.51 -15.12 -5.08
C TRP A 324 -25.10 -15.60 -6.40
N ASN A 325 -26.15 -14.94 -6.92
CA ASN A 325 -26.92 -15.46 -8.06
C ASN A 325 -26.13 -15.57 -9.38
N CYS A 326 -24.93 -14.97 -9.45
CA CYS A 326 -24.05 -15.06 -10.62
C CYS A 326 -22.71 -15.77 -10.33
N HIS A 327 -22.28 -15.85 -9.07
CA HIS A 327 -21.01 -16.46 -8.66
C HIS A 327 -21.17 -17.74 -7.81
N ALA A 328 -22.40 -18.16 -7.46
CA ALA A 328 -22.68 -19.35 -6.65
C ALA A 328 -21.95 -20.59 -7.18
N ASP A 329 -22.02 -20.86 -8.48
CA ASP A 329 -21.53 -22.13 -9.06
C ASP A 329 -20.17 -22.04 -9.77
N ARG A 330 -19.52 -20.85 -9.83
CA ARG A 330 -18.22 -20.63 -10.52
C ARG A 330 -16.99 -20.50 -9.61
N PRO A 331 -16.02 -21.43 -9.61
CA PRO A 331 -14.83 -21.31 -8.75
C PRO A 331 -13.91 -20.18 -9.15
N ILE A 332 -13.43 -19.47 -8.13
CA ILE A 332 -12.41 -18.43 -8.21
C ILE A 332 -11.40 -18.82 -7.13
N HIS A 333 -10.18 -19.17 -7.55
CA HIS A 333 -9.13 -19.79 -6.72
C HIS A 333 -9.58 -21.04 -5.92
N GLY A 334 -10.64 -21.73 -6.38
CA GLY A 334 -11.09 -23.03 -5.86
C GLY A 334 -12.03 -23.01 -4.64
N LEU A 335 -12.35 -21.85 -4.07
CA LEU A 335 -13.30 -21.73 -2.95
C LEU A 335 -14.73 -21.50 -3.45
N LEU A 336 -15.75 -22.09 -2.79
CA LEU A 336 -17.13 -21.60 -2.93
C LEU A 336 -17.28 -20.33 -2.10
N PRO A 337 -17.86 -19.24 -2.64
CA PRO A 337 -18.42 -18.17 -1.83
C PRO A 337 -19.37 -18.72 -0.76
N GLY A 338 -20.03 -19.86 -1.00
CA GLY A 338 -20.84 -20.58 -0.01
C GLY A 338 -20.07 -21.31 1.09
N GLN A 339 -18.78 -21.63 0.91
CA GLN A 339 -17.91 -22.03 2.02
C GLN A 339 -17.57 -20.80 2.86
N LEU A 340 -17.10 -19.73 2.20
CA LEU A 340 -16.64 -18.51 2.86
C LEU A 340 -17.76 -17.81 3.65
N MET A 341 -18.97 -17.77 3.10
CA MET A 341 -20.14 -17.09 3.68
C MET A 341 -20.81 -17.80 4.85
N ASP A 342 -20.16 -18.79 5.44
CA ASP A 342 -20.81 -19.75 6.32
C ASP A 342 -20.27 -19.71 7.76
N GLY A 343 -19.84 -18.51 8.15
CA GLY A 343 -19.30 -18.13 9.45
C GLY A 343 -18.21 -17.08 9.25
N ALA A 344 -18.02 -16.17 10.19
CA ALA A 344 -16.90 -15.25 10.19
C ALA A 344 -15.56 -15.98 10.11
N ASP A 345 -15.45 -17.15 10.75
CA ASP A 345 -14.29 -18.05 10.67
C ASP A 345 -14.05 -18.65 9.28
N ALA A 346 -15.09 -18.73 8.44
CA ALA A 346 -14.98 -19.17 7.06
C ALA A 346 -14.70 -17.99 6.11
N ALA A 347 -15.18 -16.78 6.43
CA ALA A 347 -14.54 -15.56 5.92
C ALA A 347 -13.06 -15.58 6.31
N PHE A 348 -12.76 -16.12 7.51
CA PHE A 348 -11.43 -16.25 8.08
C PHE A 348 -10.54 -17.23 7.31
N ALA A 349 -11.10 -18.14 6.52
CA ALA A 349 -10.34 -18.96 5.55
C ALA A 349 -9.93 -18.21 4.26
N GLY A 350 -10.43 -16.99 4.02
CA GLY A 350 -10.40 -16.35 2.69
C GLY A 350 -9.88 -14.92 2.64
N VAL A 351 -8.91 -14.52 3.46
CA VAL A 351 -8.33 -13.16 3.45
C VAL A 351 -7.95 -12.66 2.05
N GLU A 352 -7.24 -13.48 1.29
CA GLU A 352 -6.77 -13.14 -0.06
C GLU A 352 -7.91 -13.04 -1.09
N TYR A 353 -9.01 -13.79 -0.87
CA TYR A 353 -10.21 -13.68 -1.70
C TYR A 353 -10.88 -12.31 -1.47
N TRP A 354 -10.87 -11.83 -0.24
CA TRP A 354 -11.44 -10.52 0.11
C TRP A 354 -10.58 -9.36 -0.42
N GLN A 355 -9.25 -9.48 -0.35
CA GLN A 355 -8.34 -8.50 -0.96
C GLN A 355 -8.58 -8.38 -2.47
N ALA A 356 -8.58 -9.51 -3.20
CA ALA A 356 -8.84 -9.53 -4.64
C ALA A 356 -10.26 -9.03 -5.03
N VAL A 357 -11.24 -9.15 -4.12
CA VAL A 357 -12.57 -8.53 -4.30
C VAL A 357 -12.51 -7.01 -4.12
N SER A 358 -11.70 -6.49 -3.20
CA SER A 358 -11.45 -5.04 -3.08
C SER A 358 -10.82 -4.50 -4.36
N ASP A 359 -9.78 -5.14 -4.87
CA ASP A 359 -9.04 -4.70 -6.06
C ASP A 359 -9.91 -4.74 -7.32
N ALA A 360 -10.72 -5.80 -7.47
CA ALA A 360 -11.67 -5.90 -8.57
C ALA A 360 -12.75 -4.81 -8.52
N LEU A 361 -13.13 -4.37 -7.31
CA LEU A 361 -14.10 -3.29 -7.08
C LEU A 361 -13.51 -1.88 -7.25
N ASP A 362 -12.18 -1.71 -7.16
CA ASP A 362 -11.48 -0.45 -7.47
C ASP A 362 -10.99 -0.38 -8.93
N SER A 363 -10.82 -1.52 -9.61
CA SER A 363 -10.54 -1.56 -11.05
C SER A 363 -11.72 -1.00 -11.87
N THR A 364 -11.44 -0.27 -12.96
CA THR A 364 -12.49 0.23 -13.87
C THR A 364 -13.12 -0.85 -14.75
N THR A 365 -12.69 -2.11 -14.62
CA THR A 365 -13.25 -3.28 -15.30
C THR A 365 -14.60 -3.67 -14.67
N GLN A 366 -15.69 -3.20 -15.26
CA GLN A 366 -17.05 -3.51 -14.82
C GLN A 366 -17.29 -5.04 -14.72
N PRO A 367 -17.99 -5.52 -13.68
CA PRO A 367 -18.58 -6.85 -13.70
C PRO A 367 -19.43 -7.07 -14.95
N ALA A 368 -19.57 -8.33 -15.39
CA ALA A 368 -20.45 -8.66 -16.51
C ALA A 368 -21.85 -8.05 -16.30
N ALA A 369 -22.49 -7.60 -17.40
CA ALA A 369 -23.60 -6.63 -17.46
C ALA A 369 -24.95 -7.04 -16.79
N HIS A 370 -24.92 -7.95 -15.82
CA HIS A 370 -26.05 -8.55 -15.13
C HIS A 370 -25.94 -8.44 -13.60
N VAL A 371 -24.83 -7.88 -13.07
CA VAL A 371 -24.66 -7.61 -11.63
C VAL A 371 -24.37 -6.12 -11.40
N THR A 372 -25.24 -5.45 -10.66
CA THR A 372 -25.05 -4.09 -10.16
C THR A 372 -24.88 -4.11 -8.65
N VAL A 373 -23.63 -4.15 -8.18
CA VAL A 373 -23.30 -3.85 -6.77
C VAL A 373 -23.50 -2.35 -6.54
N SER A 374 -24.17 -1.96 -5.46
CA SER A 374 -24.31 -0.53 -5.12
C SER A 374 -22.97 0.03 -4.64
N GLU A 375 -22.68 1.31 -4.83
CA GLU A 375 -21.42 1.89 -4.32
C GLU A 375 -21.35 1.84 -2.78
N TYR A 376 -22.49 1.88 -2.10
CA TYR A 376 -22.57 1.63 -0.66
C TYR A 376 -22.24 0.16 -0.32
N ASP A 377 -22.78 -0.81 -1.06
CA ASP A 377 -22.44 -2.23 -0.89
C ASP A 377 -20.96 -2.49 -1.18
N ARG A 378 -20.37 -1.74 -2.13
CA ARG A 378 -18.96 -1.76 -2.49
C ARG A 378 -18.09 -1.24 -1.35
N LEU A 379 -18.39 -0.04 -0.84
CA LEU A 379 -17.63 0.62 0.21
C LEU A 379 -17.82 -0.04 1.59
N GLU A 380 -19.02 -0.53 1.92
CA GLU A 380 -19.27 -1.29 3.17
C GLU A 380 -18.54 -2.65 3.14
N LEU A 381 -18.37 -3.24 1.94
CA LEU A 381 -17.51 -4.41 1.76
C LEU A 381 -16.03 -4.03 1.86
N GLN A 382 -15.55 -3.01 1.13
CA GLN A 382 -14.15 -2.56 1.14
C GLN A 382 -13.68 -2.05 2.52
N ASP A 383 -14.52 -1.37 3.29
CA ASP A 383 -14.19 -0.94 4.67
C ASP A 383 -14.08 -2.15 5.61
N TRP A 384 -14.95 -3.15 5.46
CA TRP A 384 -14.80 -4.42 6.18
C TRP A 384 -13.52 -5.17 5.78
N ILE A 385 -13.10 -5.08 4.50
CA ILE A 385 -11.83 -5.62 3.98
C ILE A 385 -10.61 -4.80 4.48
N ALA A 386 -10.73 -3.48 4.62
CA ALA A 386 -9.65 -2.67 5.19
C ALA A 386 -9.48 -2.88 6.72
N ARG A 387 -10.49 -3.45 7.39
CA ARG A 387 -10.51 -3.72 8.85
C ARG A 387 -9.99 -5.10 9.23
N LEU A 388 -9.78 -6.00 8.28
CA LEU A 388 -9.07 -7.27 8.45
C LEU A 388 -7.72 -7.01 9.15
N PRO A 389 -7.35 -7.66 10.28
CA PRO A 389 -6.39 -7.17 11.31
C PRO A 389 -4.92 -6.86 10.88
N ALA A 390 -3.90 -7.12 11.71
CA ALA A 390 -2.47 -6.97 11.38
C ALA A 390 -1.66 -8.10 12.06
N ALA A 391 -0.43 -8.43 11.63
CA ALA A 391 0.43 -9.51 12.16
C ALA A 391 1.80 -8.98 12.59
N GLY A 392 1.71 -8.17 13.65
CA GLY A 392 2.52 -7.01 13.95
C GLY A 392 1.56 -5.79 13.98
N LEU A 393 1.46 -4.87 14.95
CA LEU A 393 1.63 -4.85 16.42
C LEU A 393 2.85 -5.58 17.03
N ALA A 394 4.03 -5.40 16.44
CA ALA A 394 5.27 -6.05 16.85
C ALA A 394 5.91 -5.47 18.12
N GLU A 395 5.12 -5.15 19.16
CA GLU A 395 5.62 -4.59 20.43
C GLU A 395 5.20 -5.40 21.68
N VAL A 396 4.95 -6.69 21.49
CA VAL A 396 5.07 -7.73 22.53
C VAL A 396 6.53 -8.26 22.61
N PHE A 397 7.47 -7.54 21.97
CA PHE A 397 8.65 -8.15 21.32
C PHE A 397 10.01 -7.73 21.90
N SER A 398 10.09 -7.17 23.10
CA SER A 398 11.38 -6.84 23.72
C SER A 398 12.07 -8.03 24.40
N GLU A 399 11.34 -8.96 25.03
CA GLU A 399 11.94 -10.10 25.76
C GLU A 399 11.17 -11.42 25.55
N ASP A 400 11.85 -12.55 25.81
CA ASP A 400 11.48 -13.91 25.38
C ASP A 400 10.08 -14.42 25.82
N ALA A 401 9.55 -15.35 25.01
CA ALA A 401 8.30 -16.13 25.13
C ALA A 401 7.06 -15.58 24.40
N ASP A 402 6.59 -14.36 24.66
CA ASP A 402 5.27 -13.90 24.18
C ASP A 402 5.21 -13.52 22.67
N PHE A 403 6.37 -13.28 22.03
CA PHE A 403 6.50 -13.11 20.56
C PHE A 403 5.81 -14.25 19.77
N THR A 404 5.76 -15.43 20.38
CA THR A 404 5.12 -16.63 19.84
C THR A 404 3.63 -16.37 19.58
N ARG A 405 2.90 -15.87 20.58
CA ARG A 405 1.44 -15.95 20.65
C ARG A 405 0.71 -15.18 19.54
N TYR A 406 1.34 -14.14 19.01
CA TYR A 406 0.66 -13.17 18.18
C TYR A 406 0.55 -13.57 16.70
N PHE A 407 1.47 -14.39 16.19
CA PHE A 407 1.29 -14.95 14.84
C PHE A 407 0.40 -16.20 14.84
N ASP A 408 0.00 -16.72 16.00
CA ASP A 408 -0.81 -17.96 16.10
C ASP A 408 -2.29 -17.77 15.72
N GLU A 409 -2.71 -16.56 15.29
CA GLU A 409 -4.05 -16.24 14.79
C GLU A 409 -4.13 -16.01 13.26
N GLY A 410 -5.34 -16.20 12.72
CA GLY A 410 -5.68 -16.42 11.31
C GLY A 410 -4.95 -15.68 10.20
N TRP A 411 -5.10 -14.36 10.22
CA TRP A 411 -5.14 -13.56 8.97
C TRP A 411 -3.80 -13.05 8.52
N HIS A 412 -2.78 -13.63 9.11
CA HIS A 412 -1.68 -12.83 9.58
C HIS A 412 -0.46 -12.97 8.68
N MET A 413 -0.44 -13.98 7.83
CA MET A 413 0.77 -14.42 7.14
C MET A 413 0.64 -14.33 5.61
N GLY A 414 -0.46 -13.75 5.13
CA GLY A 414 -1.18 -14.25 3.96
C GLY A 414 -1.78 -15.64 4.23
N GLY A 415 -2.65 -16.06 3.33
CA GLY A 415 -3.06 -17.46 3.22
C GLY A 415 -1.99 -18.30 2.52
N GLY A 416 -2.42 -19.41 1.91
CA GLY A 416 -1.50 -20.48 1.53
C GLY A 416 -0.56 -20.12 0.37
N TYR A 417 0.75 -20.28 0.59
CA TYR A 417 1.85 -20.13 -0.38
C TYR A 417 1.83 -21.15 -1.55
N GLY A 418 0.69 -21.80 -1.80
CA GLY A 418 0.48 -22.86 -2.79
C GLY A 418 0.44 -22.35 -4.23
N ARG A 419 1.59 -21.85 -4.72
CA ARG A 419 1.77 -21.40 -6.10
C ARG A 419 2.55 -22.42 -6.92
N ARG A 420 2.46 -22.34 -8.25
CA ARG A 420 3.46 -22.97 -9.12
C ARG A 420 4.76 -22.18 -9.11
N LEU A 421 5.83 -22.80 -9.62
CA LEU A 421 7.01 -22.07 -10.06
C LEU A 421 6.63 -21.02 -11.12
N THR A 422 7.25 -19.84 -11.07
CA THR A 422 7.18 -18.89 -12.18
C THR A 422 7.90 -19.47 -13.41
N ARG A 423 7.69 -18.89 -14.59
CA ARG A 423 8.39 -19.20 -15.84
C ARG A 423 9.91 -19.08 -15.67
N ALA A 424 10.36 -18.08 -14.92
CA ALA A 424 11.78 -17.89 -14.62
C ALA A 424 12.29 -18.93 -13.62
N GLU A 425 11.52 -19.23 -12.57
CA GLU A 425 11.87 -20.29 -11.61
C GLU A 425 11.89 -21.68 -12.24
N LEU A 426 10.97 -21.98 -13.16
CA LEU A 426 10.95 -23.22 -13.94
C LEU A 426 12.20 -23.33 -14.83
N ARG A 427 12.59 -22.25 -15.53
CA ARG A 427 13.83 -22.18 -16.31
C ARG A 427 15.05 -22.47 -15.44
N ASN A 428 15.17 -21.78 -14.31
CA ASN A 428 16.31 -21.92 -13.40
C ASN A 428 16.33 -23.30 -12.73
N ALA A 429 15.19 -23.84 -12.33
CA ALA A 429 15.08 -25.17 -11.75
C ALA A 429 15.46 -26.25 -12.76
N ILE A 430 15.01 -26.16 -14.02
CA ILE A 430 15.43 -27.08 -15.09
C ILE A 430 16.92 -26.95 -15.36
N ARG A 431 17.49 -25.74 -15.40
CA ARG A 431 18.94 -25.52 -15.50
C ARG A 431 19.69 -26.19 -14.34
N ASP A 432 19.26 -25.97 -13.10
CA ASP A 432 19.98 -26.43 -11.90
C ASP A 432 19.77 -27.92 -11.60
N LEU A 433 18.70 -28.53 -12.14
CA LEU A 433 18.41 -29.96 -12.03
C LEU A 433 18.93 -30.78 -13.20
N LEU A 434 18.91 -30.27 -14.43
CA LEU A 434 19.24 -31.04 -15.64
C LEU A 434 20.45 -30.52 -16.43
N SER A 435 21.04 -29.38 -16.05
CA SER A 435 22.06 -28.66 -16.83
C SER A 435 21.61 -28.29 -18.26
N VAL A 436 20.29 -28.08 -18.43
CA VAL A 436 19.66 -27.67 -19.70
C VAL A 436 19.23 -26.21 -19.62
N THR A 437 19.78 -25.38 -20.49
CA THR A 437 19.33 -23.99 -20.69
C THR A 437 18.18 -23.97 -21.68
N LEU A 438 17.06 -23.34 -21.31
CA LEU A 438 15.87 -23.19 -22.15
C LEU A 438 15.76 -21.76 -22.70
N SER A 439 15.50 -21.62 -24.00
CA SER A 439 15.19 -20.35 -24.65
C SER A 439 13.76 -19.88 -24.34
N ASP A 440 13.45 -18.62 -24.65
CA ASP A 440 12.15 -18.02 -24.32
C ASP A 440 10.97 -18.71 -25.02
N ASP A 441 11.14 -19.19 -26.25
CA ASP A 441 10.11 -19.94 -26.98
C ASP A 441 9.83 -21.31 -26.34
N GLN A 442 10.84 -21.95 -25.74
CA GLN A 442 10.73 -23.29 -25.12
C GLN A 442 9.94 -23.32 -23.81
N LEU A 443 9.63 -22.17 -23.23
CA LEU A 443 9.02 -22.04 -21.91
C LEU A 443 7.52 -21.69 -21.98
N PRO A 444 6.72 -22.03 -20.95
CA PRO A 444 5.32 -21.64 -20.84
C PRO A 444 5.12 -20.11 -20.93
N PRO A 445 3.93 -19.61 -21.34
CA PRO A 445 3.70 -18.17 -21.54
C PRO A 445 4.15 -17.30 -20.35
N PRO A 446 4.52 -16.02 -20.59
CA PRO A 446 4.89 -15.09 -19.52
C PRO A 446 3.84 -15.02 -18.41
N ASP A 447 4.32 -14.88 -17.18
CA ASP A 447 3.48 -14.75 -16.00
C ASP A 447 2.98 -13.30 -15.84
N GLY A 448 1.88 -13.12 -15.10
CA GLY A 448 1.42 -11.80 -14.71
C GLY A 448 2.05 -11.37 -13.39
N SER A 449 2.48 -10.12 -13.27
CA SER A 449 2.88 -9.53 -11.98
C SER A 449 1.66 -9.13 -11.15
N GLY A 450 1.74 -9.23 -9.83
CA GLY A 450 0.65 -8.84 -8.92
C GLY A 450 1.14 -8.31 -7.57
N GLY A 451 0.25 -7.68 -6.80
CA GLY A 451 0.54 -7.11 -5.47
C GLY A 451 1.70 -6.11 -5.50
N GLU A 452 2.81 -6.44 -4.83
CA GLU A 452 4.03 -5.62 -4.84
C GLU A 452 4.77 -5.54 -6.19
N GLY A 453 4.16 -6.02 -7.29
CA GLY A 453 4.64 -5.81 -8.66
C GLY A 453 5.58 -6.90 -9.17
N PHE A 454 5.40 -8.14 -8.69
CA PHE A 454 6.26 -9.27 -9.05
C PHE A 454 5.47 -10.48 -9.59
N ASP A 455 6.08 -11.20 -10.53
CA ASP A 455 5.61 -12.48 -11.09
C ASP A 455 5.58 -13.62 -10.06
N THR A 456 6.31 -13.48 -8.94
CA THR A 456 6.32 -14.45 -7.84
C THR A 456 5.00 -14.48 -7.06
N ASN A 457 4.06 -13.56 -7.32
CA ASN A 457 2.79 -13.49 -6.61
C ASN A 457 1.90 -14.70 -6.89
N ALA A 458 1.53 -15.43 -5.84
CA ALA A 458 0.67 -16.61 -5.92
C ALA A 458 -0.69 -16.35 -6.61
N SER A 459 -1.26 -15.14 -6.49
CA SER A 459 -2.60 -14.84 -7.02
C SER A 459 -2.64 -14.79 -8.56
N THR A 460 -1.52 -14.47 -9.22
CA THR A 460 -1.43 -14.31 -10.68
C THR A 460 -0.90 -15.56 -11.40
N LEU A 461 -0.29 -16.50 -10.66
CA LEU A 461 0.35 -17.71 -11.19
C LEU A 461 -0.62 -18.85 -11.55
N LEU A 462 -1.64 -18.50 -12.36
CA LEU A 462 -2.65 -19.44 -12.86
C LEU A 462 -2.04 -20.51 -13.78
N LEU A 463 -2.68 -21.69 -13.81
CA LEU A 463 -2.38 -22.79 -14.72
C LEU A 463 -3.39 -22.82 -15.88
N SER A 464 -3.09 -22.10 -16.96
CA SER A 464 -3.87 -22.23 -18.20
C SER A 464 -3.54 -23.55 -18.92
N ALA A 465 -4.44 -24.01 -19.79
CA ALA A 465 -4.17 -25.15 -20.67
C ALA A 465 -2.90 -24.94 -21.51
N SER A 466 -2.71 -23.74 -22.07
CA SER A 466 -1.49 -23.38 -22.82
C SER A 466 -0.22 -23.40 -21.96
N TRP A 467 -0.31 -23.11 -20.66
CA TRP A 467 0.81 -23.20 -19.73
C TRP A 467 1.15 -24.66 -19.44
N LEU A 468 0.14 -25.50 -19.15
CA LEU A 468 0.29 -26.93 -18.89
C LEU A 468 0.80 -27.71 -20.11
N GLU A 469 0.23 -27.47 -21.30
CA GLU A 469 0.68 -28.06 -22.57
C GLU A 469 2.13 -27.69 -22.85
N ARG A 470 2.50 -26.41 -22.66
CA ARG A 470 3.88 -25.99 -22.90
C ARG A 470 4.82 -26.56 -21.84
N TRP A 471 4.45 -26.58 -20.56
CA TRP A 471 5.24 -27.19 -19.49
C TRP A 471 5.50 -28.68 -19.72
N LEU A 472 4.48 -29.44 -20.16
CA LEU A 472 4.64 -30.84 -20.55
C LEU A 472 5.70 -31.00 -21.64
N GLN A 473 5.60 -30.21 -22.72
CA GLN A 473 6.59 -30.19 -23.81
C GLN A 473 7.97 -29.75 -23.31
N THR A 474 8.06 -28.72 -22.47
CA THR A 474 9.30 -28.22 -21.87
C THR A 474 10.01 -29.31 -21.07
N VAL A 475 9.28 -30.03 -20.21
CA VAL A 475 9.84 -31.09 -19.37
C VAL A 475 10.27 -32.29 -20.21
N GLN A 476 9.43 -32.77 -21.14
CA GLN A 476 9.78 -33.88 -22.03
C GLN A 476 11.02 -33.56 -22.86
N GLN A 477 11.08 -32.36 -23.45
CA GLN A 477 12.24 -31.89 -24.22
C GLN A 477 13.49 -31.77 -23.35
N ALA A 478 13.38 -31.19 -22.15
CA ALA A 478 14.52 -31.01 -21.25
C ALA A 478 15.08 -32.34 -20.75
N CYS A 479 14.23 -33.28 -20.33
CA CYS A 479 14.64 -34.62 -19.91
C CYS A 479 15.31 -35.40 -21.05
N SER A 480 14.74 -35.38 -22.26
CA SER A 480 15.33 -36.03 -23.44
C SER A 480 16.71 -35.43 -23.80
N VAL A 481 16.85 -34.10 -23.80
CA VAL A 481 18.15 -33.44 -24.03
C VAL A 481 19.17 -33.82 -22.95
N ALA A 482 18.75 -33.89 -21.68
CA ALA A 482 19.62 -34.25 -20.56
C ALA A 482 20.12 -35.70 -20.65
N THR A 483 19.26 -36.68 -20.97
CA THR A 483 19.69 -38.09 -21.07
C THR A 483 20.50 -38.37 -22.33
N VAL A 484 20.25 -37.68 -23.44
CA VAL A 484 21.11 -37.74 -24.63
C VAL A 484 22.51 -37.20 -24.32
N ARG A 485 22.62 -36.07 -23.62
CA ARG A 485 23.92 -35.54 -23.14
C ARG A 485 24.61 -36.50 -22.19
N GLN A 486 23.91 -37.04 -21.20
CA GLN A 486 24.45 -38.03 -20.26
C GLN A 486 24.98 -39.27 -21.00
N THR A 487 24.32 -39.72 -22.07
CA THR A 487 24.77 -40.84 -22.92
C THR A 487 26.09 -40.52 -23.63
N GLN A 488 26.30 -39.26 -24.02
CA GLN A 488 27.54 -38.79 -24.65
C GLN A 488 28.66 -38.62 -23.62
N GLU A 489 28.40 -37.97 -22.48
CA GLU A 489 29.38 -37.70 -21.42
C GLU A 489 29.86 -38.99 -20.70
N THR A 490 29.01 -40.01 -20.60
CA THR A 490 29.36 -41.27 -19.91
C THR A 490 30.24 -42.21 -20.73
N ALA A 491 30.46 -41.92 -22.02
CA ALA A 491 31.58 -42.48 -22.75
C ALA A 491 32.94 -42.08 -22.13
N ASP A 492 32.99 -40.93 -21.43
CA ASP A 492 34.22 -40.18 -21.18
C ASP A 492 34.62 -39.97 -19.71
N ASN A 493 33.87 -40.38 -18.66
CA ASN A 493 34.34 -40.75 -17.27
C ASN A 493 33.30 -40.77 -16.09
N ASN A 494 32.04 -41.18 -16.25
CA ASN A 494 31.03 -41.22 -15.13
C ASN A 494 30.73 -39.87 -14.42
N SER A 495 31.34 -38.76 -14.83
CA SER A 495 30.96 -37.41 -14.43
C SER A 495 29.74 -36.97 -15.21
N GLY A 496 28.69 -36.49 -14.53
CA GLY A 496 27.48 -35.97 -15.16
C GLY A 496 26.33 -35.85 -14.17
N LEU A 497 25.13 -35.63 -14.70
CA LEU A 497 23.87 -35.56 -13.95
C LEU A 497 23.56 -36.85 -13.17
N LEU A 498 23.89 -38.01 -13.77
CA LEU A 498 23.56 -39.34 -13.24
C LEU A 498 24.83 -40.21 -13.07
N PRO A 499 25.55 -40.09 -11.93
CA PRO A 499 26.76 -40.87 -11.65
C PRO A 499 26.61 -42.40 -11.78
N ALA A 500 25.43 -42.96 -11.55
CA ALA A 500 25.14 -44.39 -11.66
C ALA A 500 24.86 -44.84 -13.11
N TRP A 501 24.88 -43.96 -14.10
CA TRP A 501 24.48 -44.25 -15.49
C TRP A 501 25.13 -45.51 -16.08
N LYS A 502 26.45 -45.64 -15.93
CA LYS A 502 27.16 -46.82 -16.42
C LYS A 502 26.71 -48.11 -15.72
N GLN A 503 26.43 -48.05 -14.42
CA GLN A 503 25.91 -49.20 -13.66
C GLN A 503 24.49 -49.57 -14.11
N MET A 504 23.67 -48.60 -14.53
CA MET A 504 22.36 -48.85 -15.15
C MET A 504 22.48 -49.47 -16.56
N ALA A 505 23.50 -49.08 -17.33
CA ALA A 505 23.75 -49.58 -18.69
C ALA A 505 24.34 -51.00 -18.70
N ASP A 506 25.28 -51.28 -17.78
CA ASP A 506 25.94 -52.58 -17.62
C ASP A 506 25.09 -53.60 -16.84
N ALA A 507 23.89 -53.21 -16.39
CA ALA A 507 22.99 -54.05 -15.60
C ALA A 507 22.40 -55.23 -16.38
N GLY A 508 22.61 -56.45 -15.88
CA GLY A 508 22.13 -57.70 -16.51
C GLY A 508 20.61 -57.95 -16.42
N SER A 509 19.85 -57.07 -15.78
CA SER A 509 18.39 -57.16 -15.68
C SER A 509 17.75 -55.79 -15.43
N VAL A 510 16.46 -55.66 -15.78
CA VAL A 510 15.67 -54.43 -15.53
C VAL A 510 15.64 -54.09 -14.03
N GLN A 511 15.57 -55.09 -13.14
CA GLN A 511 15.61 -54.91 -11.70
C GLN A 511 16.97 -54.44 -11.18
N SER A 512 18.09 -54.93 -11.76
CA SER A 512 19.43 -54.46 -11.37
C SER A 512 19.71 -53.05 -11.90
N ALA A 513 19.19 -52.69 -13.08
CA ALA A 513 19.23 -51.31 -13.58
C ALA A 513 18.45 -50.35 -12.65
N ALA A 514 17.26 -50.75 -12.20
CA ALA A 514 16.45 -49.97 -11.26
C ALA A 514 17.16 -49.80 -9.90
N ALA A 515 17.80 -50.85 -9.39
CA ALA A 515 18.59 -50.78 -8.15
C ALA A 515 19.79 -49.81 -8.27
N ALA A 516 20.47 -49.77 -9.42
CA ALA A 516 21.51 -48.77 -9.68
C ALA A 516 20.95 -47.35 -9.81
N PHE A 517 19.79 -47.17 -10.45
CA PHE A 517 19.17 -45.85 -10.60
C PHE A 517 18.72 -45.23 -9.27
N ALA A 518 18.37 -46.04 -8.28
CA ALA A 518 17.70 -45.61 -7.06
C ALA A 518 18.37 -44.43 -6.33
N VAL A 519 19.71 -44.41 -6.25
CA VAL A 519 20.46 -43.33 -5.57
C VAL A 519 20.37 -42.00 -6.32
N ASP A 520 20.58 -42.03 -7.65
CA ASP A 520 20.53 -40.85 -8.50
C ASP A 520 19.10 -40.30 -8.58
N LEU A 521 18.11 -41.20 -8.75
CA LEU A 521 16.69 -40.86 -8.75
C LEU A 521 16.26 -40.24 -7.42
N GLN A 522 16.70 -40.80 -6.29
CA GLN A 522 16.42 -40.25 -4.95
C GLN A 522 17.06 -38.86 -4.78
N ARG A 523 18.30 -38.64 -5.22
CA ARG A 523 18.96 -37.33 -5.15
C ARG A 523 18.28 -36.30 -6.06
N PHE A 524 18.01 -36.66 -7.31
CA PHE A 524 17.33 -35.81 -8.28
C PHE A 524 15.95 -35.39 -7.78
N ALA A 525 15.12 -36.35 -7.39
CA ALA A 525 13.79 -36.08 -6.89
C ALA A 525 13.81 -35.38 -5.52
N ARG A 526 14.81 -35.60 -4.66
CA ARG A 526 14.98 -34.84 -3.40
C ARG A 526 15.16 -33.34 -3.65
N ARG A 527 15.96 -32.97 -4.66
CA ARG A 527 16.15 -31.58 -5.08
C ARG A 527 14.91 -31.04 -5.80
N ALA A 528 14.36 -31.78 -6.75
CA ALA A 528 13.20 -31.38 -7.55
C ALA A 528 11.95 -31.14 -6.69
N TRP A 529 11.64 -32.07 -5.78
CA TRP A 529 10.50 -31.97 -4.85
C TRP A 529 10.82 -31.23 -3.56
N ARG A 530 12.08 -30.77 -3.40
CA ARG A 530 12.55 -29.93 -2.31
C ARG A 530 12.39 -30.58 -0.92
N ARG A 531 12.31 -31.91 -0.85
CA ARG A 531 12.14 -32.74 0.36
C ARG A 531 12.67 -34.16 0.12
N PRO A 532 12.99 -34.96 1.16
CA PRO A 532 13.21 -36.39 0.99
C PRO A 532 11.97 -37.11 0.43
N LEU A 533 12.21 -38.16 -0.34
CA LEU A 533 11.19 -39.10 -0.82
C LEU A 533 10.86 -40.10 0.29
N THR A 534 9.62 -40.56 0.30
CA THR A 534 9.24 -41.79 1.01
C THR A 534 9.64 -43.03 0.20
N ASP A 535 9.85 -44.16 0.88
CA ASP A 535 10.18 -45.42 0.20
C ASP A 535 9.10 -45.81 -0.83
N ALA A 536 7.82 -45.57 -0.53
CA ALA A 536 6.71 -45.85 -1.43
C ALA A 536 6.70 -44.96 -2.69
N GLU A 537 7.19 -43.71 -2.59
CA GLU A 537 7.35 -42.83 -3.76
C GLU A 537 8.53 -43.27 -4.63
N LEU A 538 9.67 -43.59 -3.99
CA LEU A 538 10.85 -44.09 -4.69
C LEU A 538 10.54 -45.41 -5.41
N GLN A 539 9.90 -46.37 -4.73
CA GLN A 539 9.50 -47.64 -5.34
C GLN A 539 8.49 -47.46 -6.48
N ARG A 540 7.58 -46.49 -6.41
CA ARG A 540 6.64 -46.20 -7.51
C ARG A 540 7.35 -45.64 -8.74
N LEU A 541 8.30 -44.72 -8.56
CA LEU A 541 9.12 -44.18 -9.65
C LEU A 541 10.06 -45.26 -10.23
N LEU A 542 10.63 -46.12 -9.38
CA LEU A 542 11.42 -47.26 -9.82
C LEU A 542 10.60 -48.33 -10.55
N GLN A 543 9.34 -48.54 -10.17
CA GLN A 543 8.44 -49.42 -10.93
C GLN A 543 8.12 -48.81 -12.30
N HIS A 544 7.79 -47.51 -12.35
CA HIS A 544 7.56 -46.82 -13.62
C HIS A 544 8.79 -46.87 -14.55
N PHE A 545 10.00 -46.68 -14.00
CA PHE A 545 11.25 -46.91 -14.73
C PHE A 545 11.35 -48.33 -15.28
N GLN A 546 11.05 -49.35 -14.47
CA GLN A 546 11.10 -50.76 -14.90
C GLN A 546 10.09 -51.02 -16.03
N ASP A 547 8.86 -50.52 -15.90
CA ASP A 547 7.80 -50.67 -16.89
C ASP A 547 8.24 -50.05 -18.23
N CYS A 548 8.64 -48.77 -18.23
CA CYS A 548 9.20 -48.09 -19.41
C CYS A 548 10.41 -48.83 -19.99
N ARG A 549 11.31 -49.35 -19.14
CA ARG A 549 12.54 -50.03 -19.57
C ARG A 549 12.27 -51.36 -20.28
N THR A 550 11.08 -51.97 -20.13
CA THR A 550 10.72 -53.17 -20.91
C THR A 550 10.45 -52.87 -22.38
N GLU A 551 9.94 -51.68 -22.72
CA GLU A 551 9.56 -51.30 -24.09
C GLU A 551 10.50 -50.27 -24.72
N MET A 552 11.23 -49.51 -23.90
CA MET A 552 12.03 -48.35 -24.34
C MET A 552 13.54 -48.54 -24.13
N SER A 553 14.35 -47.66 -24.74
CA SER A 553 15.80 -47.63 -24.48
C SER A 553 16.09 -47.22 -23.03
N LEU A 554 17.33 -47.41 -22.55
CA LEU A 554 17.72 -46.91 -21.23
C LEU A 554 17.57 -45.38 -21.14
N ALA A 555 17.98 -44.66 -22.18
CA ALA A 555 17.96 -43.20 -22.18
C ALA A 555 16.54 -42.63 -22.17
N ASP A 556 15.62 -43.28 -22.88
CA ASP A 556 14.21 -42.89 -22.90
C ASP A 556 13.51 -43.29 -21.60
N ALA A 557 13.75 -44.50 -21.06
CA ALA A 557 13.17 -44.93 -19.79
C ALA A 557 13.62 -44.06 -18.61
N VAL A 558 14.89 -43.62 -18.59
CA VAL A 558 15.35 -42.61 -17.63
C VAL A 558 14.71 -41.25 -17.90
N ALA A 559 14.61 -40.80 -19.15
CA ALA A 559 14.00 -39.51 -19.50
C ALA A 559 12.53 -39.44 -19.07
N GLU A 560 11.74 -40.49 -19.33
CA GLU A 560 10.35 -40.60 -18.88
C GLU A 560 10.26 -40.64 -17.35
N THR A 561 11.18 -41.31 -16.66
CA THR A 561 11.15 -41.33 -15.18
C THR A 561 11.53 -39.96 -14.58
N LEU A 562 12.52 -39.26 -15.14
CA LEU A 562 12.84 -37.89 -14.74
C LEU A 562 11.70 -36.92 -15.11
N ALA A 563 11.05 -37.12 -16.26
CA ALA A 563 9.85 -36.39 -16.64
C ALA A 563 8.71 -36.66 -15.65
N ALA A 564 8.47 -37.89 -15.20
CA ALA A 564 7.46 -38.20 -14.17
C ALA A 564 7.76 -37.49 -12.83
N VAL A 565 9.04 -37.28 -12.47
CA VAL A 565 9.43 -36.45 -11.31
C VAL A 565 9.13 -34.96 -11.56
N LEU A 566 9.43 -34.43 -12.74
CA LEU A 566 9.23 -33.02 -13.10
C LEU A 566 7.80 -32.66 -13.56
N LEU A 567 6.99 -33.64 -13.92
CA LEU A 567 5.54 -33.54 -14.17
C LEU A 567 4.73 -33.79 -12.89
N SER A 568 5.40 -34.17 -11.79
CA SER A 568 4.77 -34.27 -10.49
C SER A 568 4.36 -32.89 -9.98
N PRO A 569 3.18 -32.76 -9.35
CA PRO A 569 2.83 -31.57 -8.57
C PRO A 569 3.89 -31.22 -7.52
N HIS A 570 4.63 -32.19 -6.97
CA HIS A 570 5.71 -31.92 -6.02
C HIS A 570 6.89 -31.12 -6.61
N PHE A 571 7.13 -31.18 -7.93
CA PHE A 571 8.12 -30.32 -8.58
C PHE A 571 7.52 -28.96 -8.97
N LEU A 572 6.40 -28.96 -9.69
CA LEU A 572 5.83 -27.73 -10.25
C LEU A 572 5.26 -26.81 -9.16
N MET A 573 4.64 -27.37 -8.13
CA MET A 573 3.97 -26.61 -7.08
C MET A 573 4.89 -26.43 -5.86
N VAL A 574 5.02 -25.19 -5.41
CA VAL A 574 5.63 -24.83 -4.13
C VAL A 574 4.61 -25.12 -3.05
N LEU A 575 4.50 -26.40 -2.68
CA LEU A 575 3.51 -26.85 -1.71
C LEU A 575 4.05 -26.80 -0.29
N GLU A 576 3.40 -25.97 0.51
CA GLU A 576 3.37 -26.12 1.94
C GLU A 576 2.04 -26.80 2.29
N PRO A 577 2.00 -28.15 2.45
CA PRO A 577 0.76 -28.85 2.76
C PRO A 577 0.09 -28.29 4.01
N GLU A 578 -1.24 -28.12 3.93
CA GLU A 578 -2.08 -27.57 4.99
C GLU A 578 -1.99 -28.44 6.27
N PRO A 579 -1.55 -27.85 7.38
CA PRO A 579 -1.62 -28.46 8.70
C PRO A 579 -3.07 -28.75 9.15
N PRO A 580 -3.31 -29.79 9.96
CA PRO A 580 -4.66 -30.31 10.25
C PRO A 580 -5.48 -29.52 11.27
N GLN A 581 -4.97 -28.40 11.80
CA GLN A 581 -5.70 -27.53 12.74
C GLN A 581 -5.46 -26.07 12.37
N PRO A 582 -6.35 -25.13 12.78
CA PRO A 582 -6.08 -23.71 12.61
C PRO A 582 -4.86 -23.30 13.44
N GLY A 583 -4.03 -22.41 12.90
CA GLY A 583 -2.94 -21.79 13.63
C GLY A 583 -1.75 -21.47 12.76
N ARG A 584 -0.72 -20.87 13.37
CA ARG A 584 0.60 -20.76 12.73
C ARG A 584 1.32 -22.09 12.80
N TYR A 585 1.95 -22.41 11.68
CA TYR A 585 2.89 -23.50 11.60
C TYR A 585 4.22 -22.96 11.14
N ARG A 586 5.21 -23.10 12.02
CA ARG A 586 6.61 -22.96 11.63
C ARG A 586 6.87 -23.93 10.49
N LEU A 587 7.47 -23.44 9.41
CA LEU A 587 7.83 -24.27 8.28
C LEU A 587 8.77 -25.39 8.74
N ASN A 588 8.57 -26.59 8.21
CA ASN A 588 9.59 -27.63 8.35
C ASN A 588 10.88 -27.18 7.64
N ALA A 589 12.01 -27.75 8.05
CA ALA A 589 13.30 -27.27 7.58
C ALA A 589 13.46 -27.33 6.03
N TYR A 590 12.79 -28.27 5.36
CA TYR A 590 12.82 -28.40 3.90
C TYR A 590 11.96 -27.34 3.18
N GLN A 591 10.77 -27.02 3.72
CA GLN A 591 9.94 -25.90 3.24
C GLN A 591 10.67 -24.57 3.39
N TYR A 592 11.37 -24.38 4.52
CA TYR A 592 12.14 -23.17 4.76
C TYR A 592 13.38 -23.08 3.84
N ALA A 593 14.07 -24.20 3.60
CA ALA A 593 15.10 -24.30 2.56
C ALA A 593 14.56 -23.95 1.16
N ALA A 594 13.34 -24.39 0.82
CA ALA A 594 12.70 -24.04 -0.44
C ALA A 594 12.44 -22.53 -0.57
N ARG A 595 11.89 -21.87 0.46
CA ARG A 595 11.68 -20.40 0.44
C ARG A 595 12.99 -19.64 0.28
N LEU A 596 14.05 -20.02 1.02
CA LEU A 596 15.38 -19.41 0.88
C LEU A 596 15.92 -19.54 -0.56
N ALA A 597 15.75 -20.69 -1.20
CA ALA A 597 16.22 -20.91 -2.57
C ALA A 597 15.39 -20.17 -3.62
N LEU A 598 14.07 -20.06 -3.45
CA LEU A 598 13.21 -19.30 -4.36
C LEU A 598 13.44 -17.78 -4.21
N PHE A 599 13.59 -17.29 -2.98
CA PHE A 599 13.90 -15.88 -2.73
C PHE A 599 15.26 -15.48 -3.31
N LEU A 600 16.34 -16.19 -2.97
CA LEU A 600 17.70 -15.75 -3.30
C LEU A 600 18.19 -16.20 -4.68
N TRP A 601 17.70 -17.34 -5.19
CA TRP A 601 18.16 -17.93 -6.45
C TRP A 601 17.06 -18.12 -7.50
N SER A 602 15.79 -17.87 -7.15
CA SER A 602 14.61 -18.18 -7.99
C SER A 602 14.72 -19.59 -8.58
N SER A 603 15.05 -20.59 -7.74
CA SER A 603 15.38 -21.95 -8.17
C SER A 603 15.21 -22.96 -7.03
N VAL A 604 15.51 -24.24 -7.31
CA VAL A 604 15.55 -25.30 -6.30
C VAL A 604 16.74 -25.15 -5.33
N PRO A 605 16.60 -25.60 -4.07
CA PRO A 605 17.72 -25.67 -3.14
C PRO A 605 18.79 -26.65 -3.63
N ASP A 606 20.03 -26.41 -3.21
CA ASP A 606 21.13 -27.35 -3.41
C ASP A 606 21.20 -28.39 -2.29
N ASP A 607 22.01 -29.43 -2.50
CA ASP A 607 22.19 -30.49 -1.50
C ASP A 607 22.68 -29.91 -0.16
N THR A 608 23.55 -28.90 -0.16
CA THR A 608 24.03 -28.22 1.06
C THR A 608 22.90 -27.60 1.88
N LEU A 609 21.95 -26.91 1.25
CA LEU A 609 20.81 -26.31 1.97
C LEU A 609 19.82 -27.37 2.45
N LEU A 610 19.61 -28.44 1.68
CA LEU A 610 18.77 -29.58 2.07
C LEU A 610 19.41 -30.41 3.19
N ASP A 611 20.74 -30.53 3.23
CA ASP A 611 21.48 -31.19 4.30
C ASP A 611 21.49 -30.36 5.58
N ALA A 612 21.63 -29.03 5.47
CA ALA A 612 21.44 -28.11 6.60
C ALA A 612 20.00 -28.16 7.16
N ALA A 613 19.01 -28.42 6.30
CA ALA A 613 17.64 -28.71 6.73
C ALA A 613 17.54 -30.06 7.48
N THR A 614 18.14 -31.14 6.94
CA THR A 614 18.20 -32.46 7.59
C THR A 614 18.92 -32.42 8.95
N ALA A 615 20.01 -31.67 9.05
CA ALA A 615 20.79 -31.48 10.28
C ALA A 615 20.14 -30.53 11.31
N GLY A 616 19.01 -29.91 10.95
CA GLY A 616 18.29 -28.99 11.83
C GLY A 616 18.93 -27.62 12.01
N GLU A 617 19.93 -27.23 11.22
CA GLU A 617 20.62 -25.93 11.35
C GLU A 617 19.66 -24.75 11.16
N LEU A 618 18.70 -24.90 10.22
CA LEU A 618 17.65 -23.92 9.91
C LEU A 618 16.63 -23.73 11.07
N SER A 619 16.76 -24.48 12.16
CA SER A 619 16.02 -24.21 13.40
C SER A 619 16.53 -22.95 14.14
N SER A 620 17.79 -22.55 13.92
CA SER A 620 18.46 -21.46 14.63
C SER A 620 18.61 -20.19 13.77
N ARG A 621 18.53 -18.99 14.37
CA ARG A 621 18.79 -17.72 13.66
C ARG A 621 20.16 -17.76 12.98
N GLN A 622 21.21 -18.13 13.71
CA GLN A 622 22.58 -18.18 13.18
C GLN A 622 22.75 -19.17 12.01
N GLY A 623 22.11 -20.35 12.06
CA GLY A 623 22.17 -21.33 10.97
C GLY A 623 21.55 -20.82 9.67
N VAL A 624 20.44 -20.09 9.78
CA VAL A 624 19.82 -19.38 8.64
C VAL A 624 20.78 -18.34 8.06
N LEU A 625 21.33 -17.45 8.90
CA LEU A 625 22.21 -16.37 8.44
C LEU A 625 23.48 -16.91 7.74
N ARG A 626 24.04 -18.03 8.22
CA ARG A 626 25.14 -18.73 7.52
C ARG A 626 24.73 -19.16 6.11
N GLN A 627 23.53 -19.73 5.94
CA GLN A 627 23.05 -20.15 4.62
C GLN A 627 22.72 -18.95 3.72
N VAL A 628 22.05 -17.91 4.23
CA VAL A 628 21.77 -16.67 3.47
C VAL A 628 23.06 -16.08 2.91
N ARG A 629 24.10 -15.88 3.74
CA ARG A 629 25.40 -15.35 3.30
C ARG A 629 26.08 -16.23 2.26
N ARG A 630 26.06 -17.56 2.44
CA ARG A 630 26.57 -18.52 1.45
C ARG A 630 25.83 -18.39 0.13
N MET A 631 24.51 -18.24 0.16
CA MET A 631 23.66 -18.18 -1.02
C MET A 631 23.80 -16.85 -1.78
N LEU A 632 24.01 -15.74 -1.07
CA LEU A 632 24.37 -14.44 -1.67
C LEU A 632 25.76 -14.45 -2.32
N ALA A 633 26.69 -15.27 -1.83
CA ALA A 633 28.01 -15.45 -2.42
C ALA A 633 28.05 -16.44 -3.61
N ASP A 634 26.94 -17.11 -3.92
CA ASP A 634 26.79 -18.03 -5.06
C ASP A 634 26.32 -17.25 -6.29
N ASP A 635 26.84 -17.56 -7.49
CA ASP A 635 26.49 -16.87 -8.74
C ASP A 635 24.98 -16.93 -9.06
N ARG A 636 24.24 -17.93 -8.54
CA ARG A 636 22.79 -18.01 -8.68
C ARG A 636 22.05 -16.84 -8.03
N SER A 637 22.69 -16.11 -7.10
CA SER A 637 22.16 -14.86 -6.53
C SER A 637 21.98 -13.74 -7.55
N ALA A 638 22.54 -13.87 -8.76
CA ALA A 638 22.23 -13.00 -9.89
C ALA A 638 20.72 -12.99 -10.24
N ALA A 639 19.96 -13.99 -9.79
CA ALA A 639 18.51 -14.00 -9.82
C ALA A 639 17.88 -12.77 -9.11
N LEU A 640 18.46 -12.26 -8.02
CA LEU A 640 17.98 -11.02 -7.37
C LEU A 640 18.09 -9.79 -8.29
N GLY A 641 19.09 -9.76 -9.17
CA GLY A 641 19.21 -8.72 -10.20
C GLY A 641 18.15 -8.86 -11.30
N TRP A 642 17.97 -10.08 -11.80
CA TRP A 642 17.12 -10.36 -12.96
C TRP A 642 15.62 -10.46 -12.65
N GLN A 643 15.25 -11.10 -11.53
CA GLN A 643 13.85 -11.37 -11.17
C GLN A 643 13.30 -10.26 -10.28
N PHE A 644 14.01 -9.86 -9.22
CA PHE A 644 13.60 -8.71 -8.42
C PHE A 644 13.96 -7.37 -9.10
N GLY A 645 15.23 -7.15 -9.44
CA GLY A 645 15.72 -5.83 -9.90
C GLY A 645 15.07 -5.30 -11.19
N ILE A 646 14.85 -6.15 -12.19
CA ILE A 646 14.21 -5.75 -13.46
C ILE A 646 12.73 -5.42 -13.27
N GLN A 647 12.00 -6.22 -12.50
CA GLN A 647 10.58 -6.01 -12.22
C GLN A 647 10.38 -4.76 -11.36
N TRP A 648 11.17 -4.59 -10.28
CA TRP A 648 11.15 -3.39 -9.45
C TRP A 648 11.33 -2.11 -10.27
N LEU A 649 12.29 -2.09 -11.20
CA LEU A 649 12.58 -0.91 -12.03
C LEU A 649 11.61 -0.73 -13.23
N GLY A 650 10.66 -1.66 -13.45
CA GLY A 650 9.73 -1.66 -14.58
C GLY A 650 10.36 -2.00 -15.94
N LEU A 651 11.56 -2.59 -15.95
CA LEU A 651 12.42 -2.72 -17.15
C LEU A 651 12.10 -3.93 -18.04
N GLU A 652 11.10 -4.74 -17.70
CA GLU A 652 10.65 -5.88 -18.53
C GLU A 652 10.19 -5.44 -19.93
N GLN A 653 9.56 -4.27 -20.01
CA GLN A 653 9.04 -3.71 -21.25
C GLN A 653 10.14 -3.04 -22.11
N LEU A 654 11.41 -3.09 -21.71
CA LEU A 654 12.49 -2.43 -22.46
C LEU A 654 12.63 -2.95 -23.90
N GLN A 655 12.39 -4.25 -24.13
CA GLN A 655 12.48 -4.86 -25.45
C GLN A 655 11.29 -4.51 -26.38
N SER A 656 10.18 -3.97 -25.85
CA SER A 656 9.07 -3.46 -26.67
C SER A 656 9.26 -2.00 -27.08
N GLN A 657 10.18 -1.27 -26.44
CA GLN A 657 10.49 0.12 -26.79
C GLN A 657 11.09 0.23 -28.21
N ARG A 658 10.68 1.27 -28.93
CA ARG A 658 11.08 1.51 -30.33
C ARG A 658 11.56 2.95 -30.52
N PRO A 659 12.79 3.30 -30.08
CA PRO A 659 13.44 4.54 -30.50
C PRO A 659 13.47 4.66 -32.04
N ASP A 660 13.32 5.88 -32.57
CA ASP A 660 13.26 6.10 -34.01
C ASP A 660 14.64 5.81 -34.65
N PRO A 661 14.74 4.82 -35.56
CA PRO A 661 16.02 4.41 -36.15
C PRO A 661 16.65 5.49 -37.03
N ARG A 662 15.93 6.58 -37.37
CA ARG A 662 16.51 7.74 -38.06
C ARG A 662 17.33 8.64 -37.13
N LEU A 663 16.97 8.67 -35.85
CA LEU A 663 17.63 9.47 -34.81
C LEU A 663 18.62 8.63 -33.99
N PHE A 664 18.31 7.35 -33.79
CA PHE A 664 19.10 6.40 -33.01
C PHE A 664 19.44 5.13 -33.83
N PRO A 665 20.13 5.26 -34.99
CA PRO A 665 20.41 4.12 -35.89
C PRO A 665 21.29 3.02 -35.27
N GLU A 666 22.00 3.34 -34.18
CA GLU A 666 22.84 2.41 -33.43
C GLU A 666 22.04 1.63 -32.36
N TYR A 667 20.81 2.05 -32.02
CA TYR A 667 19.98 1.36 -31.04
C TYR A 667 19.37 0.10 -31.65
N SER A 668 19.50 -1.02 -30.96
CA SER A 668 19.07 -2.34 -31.44
C SER A 668 18.52 -3.21 -30.32
N SER A 669 17.93 -4.36 -30.67
CA SER A 669 17.51 -5.40 -29.73
C SER A 669 18.66 -5.86 -28.83
N GLU A 670 19.87 -5.93 -29.36
CA GLU A 670 21.07 -6.37 -28.65
C GLU A 670 21.51 -5.30 -27.65
N ILE A 671 21.47 -4.02 -28.03
CA ILE A 671 21.70 -2.92 -27.07
C ILE A 671 20.63 -2.91 -25.98
N ALA A 672 19.35 -3.10 -26.30
CA ALA A 672 18.27 -3.19 -25.32
C ALA A 672 18.51 -4.32 -24.30
N ALA A 673 18.88 -5.52 -24.77
CA ALA A 673 19.21 -6.66 -23.90
C ALA A 673 20.41 -6.37 -22.99
N LEU A 674 21.47 -5.73 -23.51
CA LEU A 674 22.63 -5.34 -22.71
C LEU A 674 22.30 -4.25 -21.68
N LEU A 675 21.44 -3.28 -22.01
CA LEU A 675 20.96 -2.27 -21.06
C LEU A 675 20.16 -2.92 -19.92
N GLN A 676 19.35 -3.93 -20.22
CA GLN A 676 18.63 -4.73 -19.23
C GLN A 676 19.61 -5.51 -18.34
N GLU A 677 20.61 -6.17 -18.92
CA GLU A 677 21.65 -6.89 -18.16
C GLU A 677 22.48 -5.96 -17.27
N GLN A 678 22.81 -4.73 -17.73
CA GLN A 678 23.46 -3.71 -16.90
C GLN A 678 22.61 -3.38 -15.66
N ALA A 679 21.30 -3.24 -15.82
CA ALA A 679 20.38 -2.97 -14.71
C ALA A 679 20.37 -4.13 -13.71
N ALA A 680 20.19 -5.36 -14.19
CA ALA A 680 20.22 -6.56 -13.35
C ALA A 680 21.53 -6.68 -12.56
N ARG A 681 22.68 -6.52 -13.22
CA ARG A 681 24.01 -6.55 -12.58
C ARG A 681 24.20 -5.44 -11.55
N THR A 682 23.65 -4.25 -11.80
CA THR A 682 23.73 -3.11 -10.87
C THR A 682 22.97 -3.40 -9.57
N VAL A 683 21.74 -3.92 -9.65
CA VAL A 683 20.95 -4.30 -8.46
C VAL A 683 21.57 -5.49 -7.74
N TRP A 684 21.94 -6.55 -8.48
CA TRP A 684 22.58 -7.74 -7.92
C TRP A 684 23.86 -7.40 -7.14
N ASN A 685 24.73 -6.56 -7.69
CA ASN A 685 25.96 -6.14 -6.99
C ASN A 685 25.70 -5.43 -5.66
N VAL A 686 24.65 -4.61 -5.55
CA VAL A 686 24.35 -3.99 -4.25
C VAL A 686 23.87 -5.05 -3.25
N LEU A 687 22.99 -5.97 -3.67
CA LEU A 687 22.38 -6.98 -2.80
C LEU A 687 23.34 -8.11 -2.40
N ALA A 688 24.20 -8.59 -3.32
CA ALA A 688 25.09 -9.71 -3.08
C ALA A 688 26.44 -9.31 -2.45
N ALA A 689 26.96 -8.10 -2.73
CA ALA A 689 28.24 -7.62 -2.21
C ALA A 689 28.13 -6.81 -0.91
N ASP A 690 26.98 -6.89 -0.21
CA ASP A 690 26.67 -6.17 1.04
C ASP A 690 27.00 -4.67 1.02
N ARG A 691 26.60 -4.00 -0.05
CA ARG A 691 26.77 -2.55 -0.20
C ARG A 691 25.61 -1.81 0.48
N PRO A 692 25.80 -0.56 0.93
CA PRO A 692 24.70 0.28 1.39
C PRO A 692 23.63 0.41 0.30
N LEU A 693 22.35 0.26 0.66
CA LEU A 693 21.23 0.33 -0.29
C LEU A 693 21.18 1.66 -1.06
N MET A 694 21.75 2.73 -0.52
CA MET A 694 21.86 4.03 -1.21
C MET A 694 22.78 3.99 -2.45
N GLU A 695 23.68 3.00 -2.57
CA GLU A 695 24.46 2.79 -3.80
C GLU A 695 23.57 2.37 -4.98
N LEU A 696 22.34 1.87 -4.75
CA LEU A 696 21.36 1.67 -5.82
C LEU A 696 21.03 2.99 -6.52
N LEU A 697 20.87 4.09 -5.78
CA LEU A 697 20.57 5.39 -6.37
C LEU A 697 21.80 5.99 -7.07
N ALA A 698 22.97 5.84 -6.44
CA ALA A 698 24.22 6.38 -6.93
C ALA A 698 25.43 5.55 -6.49
N ALA A 699 26.04 4.86 -7.44
CA ALA A 699 27.29 4.12 -7.25
C ALA A 699 28.49 4.87 -7.87
N GLU A 700 29.68 4.65 -7.34
CA GLU A 700 30.94 5.17 -7.93
C GLU A 700 31.37 4.39 -9.19
N THR A 701 30.85 3.17 -9.34
CA THR A 701 31.16 2.25 -10.44
C THR A 701 29.91 1.87 -11.23
N ALA A 702 30.05 1.68 -12.54
CA ALA A 702 29.02 1.11 -13.40
C ALA A 702 29.50 -0.19 -14.04
N PHE A 703 28.58 -1.12 -14.31
CA PHE A 703 28.87 -2.31 -15.11
C PHE A 703 28.87 -1.98 -16.60
N VAL A 704 29.88 -2.44 -17.33
CA VAL A 704 29.93 -2.40 -18.79
C VAL A 704 30.56 -3.67 -19.36
N ASN A 705 30.10 -4.10 -20.52
CA ASN A 705 30.86 -4.97 -21.43
C ASN A 705 31.45 -4.13 -22.58
N PRO A 706 32.28 -4.68 -23.49
CA PRO A 706 32.90 -3.90 -24.56
C PRO A 706 31.91 -3.20 -25.51
N GLN A 707 30.68 -3.71 -25.65
CA GLN A 707 29.65 -3.11 -26.50
C GLN A 707 28.97 -1.92 -25.80
N LEU A 708 28.60 -2.04 -24.52
CA LEU A 708 28.09 -0.90 -23.74
C LEU A 708 29.18 0.14 -23.44
N ALA A 709 30.43 -0.28 -23.29
CA ALA A 709 31.54 0.65 -23.14
C ALA A 709 31.64 1.56 -24.37
N ARG A 710 31.60 1.01 -25.59
CA ARG A 710 31.49 1.80 -26.83
C ARG A 710 30.23 2.66 -26.87
N TRP A 711 29.07 2.11 -26.50
CA TRP A 711 27.78 2.82 -26.44
C TRP A 711 27.82 4.09 -25.55
N TYR A 712 28.58 4.04 -24.45
CA TYR A 712 28.76 5.16 -23.53
C TYR A 712 30.03 5.99 -23.77
N GLY A 713 30.84 5.68 -24.79
CA GLY A 713 32.12 6.34 -25.03
C GLY A 713 33.22 6.04 -23.98
N ILE A 714 33.05 4.98 -23.19
CA ILE A 714 33.99 4.54 -22.16
C ILE A 714 35.05 3.62 -22.79
N THR A 715 36.33 3.86 -22.49
CA THR A 715 37.43 2.98 -22.93
C THR A 715 37.62 1.84 -21.92
N VAL A 716 37.59 0.60 -22.41
CA VAL A 716 37.85 -0.63 -21.62
C VAL A 716 38.75 -1.60 -22.38
N PRO A 717 39.47 -2.52 -21.71
CA PRO A 717 40.21 -3.59 -22.36
C PRO A 717 39.32 -4.47 -23.24
N THR A 718 39.78 -4.78 -24.46
CA THR A 718 38.98 -5.43 -25.51
C THR A 718 38.66 -6.92 -25.30
N GLN A 719 39.24 -7.57 -24.28
CA GLN A 719 39.07 -9.01 -24.00
C GLN A 719 38.25 -9.31 -22.73
N ALA A 720 37.76 -8.28 -22.04
CA ALA A 720 36.89 -8.48 -20.88
C ALA A 720 35.44 -8.75 -21.34
N ASP A 721 34.73 -9.62 -20.60
CA ASP A 721 33.27 -9.76 -20.67
C ASP A 721 32.61 -8.58 -19.93
N TRP A 722 31.85 -8.82 -18.87
CA TRP A 722 31.36 -7.74 -18.00
C TRP A 722 32.40 -7.35 -16.95
N GLN A 723 32.59 -6.04 -16.76
CA GLN A 723 33.47 -5.49 -15.74
C GLN A 723 32.84 -4.27 -15.06
N GLN A 724 33.25 -3.99 -13.82
CA GLN A 724 32.98 -2.71 -13.17
C GLN A 724 34.04 -1.69 -13.61
N VAL A 725 33.58 -0.49 -13.97
CA VAL A 725 34.44 0.66 -14.24
C VAL A 725 34.01 1.83 -13.38
N SER A 726 34.96 2.57 -12.82
CA SER A 726 34.71 3.93 -12.34
C SER A 726 34.63 4.85 -13.56
N PRO A 727 33.45 5.33 -14.01
CA PRO A 727 33.34 6.00 -15.30
C PRO A 727 33.82 7.47 -15.28
N GLY A 728 34.52 7.86 -14.21
CA GLY A 728 35.05 9.20 -13.98
C GLY A 728 33.94 10.24 -13.81
N GLN A 729 34.20 11.47 -14.26
CA GLN A 729 33.19 12.53 -14.26
C GLN A 729 32.13 12.38 -15.36
N ALA A 730 32.30 11.45 -16.30
CA ALA A 730 31.39 11.30 -17.44
C ALA A 730 30.04 10.70 -17.03
N ARG A 731 30.04 9.61 -16.26
CA ARG A 731 28.82 8.87 -15.89
C ARG A 731 28.94 8.38 -14.45
N GLN A 732 27.97 8.69 -13.60
CA GLN A 732 27.85 8.03 -12.30
C GLN A 732 27.25 6.62 -12.51
N GLY A 733 27.40 5.71 -11.55
CA GLY A 733 26.66 4.45 -11.50
C GLY A 733 25.33 4.60 -10.74
N GLY A 734 24.55 3.52 -10.64
CA GLY A 734 23.24 3.52 -9.96
C GLY A 734 22.06 3.74 -10.91
N VAL A 735 20.85 3.44 -10.43
CA VAL A 735 19.63 3.29 -11.23
C VAL A 735 19.21 4.57 -11.94
N LEU A 736 19.49 5.74 -11.34
CA LEU A 736 19.23 7.07 -11.92
C LEU A 736 20.01 7.35 -13.22
N THR A 737 21.00 6.51 -13.54
CA THR A 737 21.89 6.65 -14.71
C THR A 737 21.78 5.48 -15.68
N LEU A 738 20.95 4.47 -15.41
CA LEU A 738 20.85 3.30 -16.26
C LEU A 738 20.25 3.67 -17.62
N GLY A 739 20.90 3.27 -18.71
CA GLY A 739 20.37 3.57 -20.04
C GLY A 739 18.99 2.94 -20.28
N ALA A 740 18.74 1.77 -19.67
CA ALA A 740 17.43 1.11 -19.63
C ALA A 740 16.32 2.02 -19.07
N VAL A 741 16.58 2.72 -17.95
CA VAL A 741 15.61 3.65 -17.33
C VAL A 741 15.37 4.83 -18.26
N HIS A 742 16.41 5.41 -18.85
CA HIS A 742 16.26 6.55 -19.77
C HIS A 742 15.52 6.20 -21.06
N VAL A 743 15.65 4.98 -21.58
CA VAL A 743 14.85 4.47 -22.70
C VAL A 743 13.38 4.32 -22.29
N LEU A 744 13.11 3.64 -21.16
CA LEU A 744 11.75 3.41 -20.64
C LEU A 744 11.01 4.73 -20.37
N THR A 745 11.73 5.75 -19.93
CA THR A 745 11.18 7.06 -19.55
C THR A 745 11.27 8.12 -20.66
N SER A 746 11.38 7.70 -21.93
CA SER A 746 11.45 8.60 -23.10
C SER A 746 10.43 8.23 -24.18
N TYR A 747 10.16 9.16 -25.10
CA TYR A 747 9.40 8.88 -26.32
C TYR A 747 10.34 8.43 -27.44
N PRO A 748 9.84 7.73 -28.49
CA PRO A 748 10.65 7.26 -29.62
C PRO A 748 11.62 8.27 -30.23
N ARG A 749 11.28 9.56 -30.25
CA ARG A 749 12.06 10.63 -30.89
C ARG A 749 12.68 11.64 -29.92
N ARG A 750 12.36 11.60 -28.62
CA ARG A 750 12.81 12.62 -27.65
C ARG A 750 12.78 12.13 -26.20
N THR A 751 13.52 12.82 -25.34
CA THR A 751 13.43 12.66 -23.88
C THR A 751 12.06 13.10 -23.33
N SER A 752 11.80 12.81 -22.05
CA SER A 752 10.61 13.27 -21.36
C SER A 752 10.92 13.51 -19.87
N PRO A 753 11.17 14.77 -19.45
CA PRO A 753 11.31 15.12 -18.03
C PRO A 753 10.13 14.62 -17.19
N VAL A 754 8.91 14.74 -17.74
CA VAL A 754 7.66 14.27 -17.13
C VAL A 754 7.71 12.78 -16.80
N LEU A 755 8.02 11.91 -17.77
CA LEU A 755 8.07 10.47 -17.53
C LEU A 755 9.22 10.06 -16.62
N ARG A 756 10.36 10.78 -16.69
CA ARG A 756 11.54 10.60 -15.83
C ARG A 756 11.24 10.95 -14.37
N GLY A 757 10.60 12.09 -14.13
CA GLY A 757 10.16 12.52 -12.81
C GLY A 757 9.09 11.60 -12.23
N ARG A 758 8.10 11.19 -13.04
CA ARG A 758 7.06 10.24 -12.61
C ARG A 758 7.65 8.90 -12.19
N TRP A 759 8.52 8.32 -13.01
CA TRP A 759 9.21 7.06 -12.68
C TRP A 759 10.00 7.19 -11.37
N LEU A 760 10.67 8.31 -11.14
CA LEU A 760 11.39 8.54 -9.88
C LEU A 760 10.43 8.57 -8.67
N LEU A 761 9.31 9.29 -8.79
CA LEU A 761 8.30 9.40 -7.73
C LEU A 761 7.64 8.04 -7.44
N GLU A 762 7.15 7.34 -8.46
CA GLU A 762 6.40 6.08 -8.33
C GLU A 762 7.31 4.89 -7.97
N THR A 763 8.46 4.74 -8.63
CA THR A 763 9.34 3.57 -8.51
C THR A 763 10.34 3.66 -7.36
N LEU A 764 10.79 4.87 -6.99
CA LEU A 764 11.82 5.06 -5.95
C LEU A 764 11.28 5.69 -4.65
N LEU A 765 10.19 6.46 -4.68
CA LEU A 765 9.68 7.16 -3.49
C LEU A 765 8.27 6.71 -3.05
N GLY A 766 7.52 6.04 -3.93
CA GLY A 766 6.18 5.52 -3.64
C GLY A 766 5.08 6.58 -3.72
N GLU A 767 5.35 7.70 -4.38
CA GLU A 767 4.38 8.79 -4.57
C GLU A 767 3.60 8.58 -5.87
N THR A 768 2.28 8.42 -5.76
CA THR A 768 1.39 8.21 -6.91
C THR A 768 1.19 9.50 -7.70
N VAL A 769 1.58 9.52 -8.97
CA VAL A 769 1.29 10.65 -9.85
C VAL A 769 -0.08 10.46 -10.51
N GLN A 770 -0.96 11.45 -10.36
CA GLN A 770 -2.30 11.41 -10.96
C GLN A 770 -2.21 11.43 -12.50
N PRO A 771 -3.11 10.73 -13.21
CA PRO A 771 -3.15 10.76 -14.67
C PRO A 771 -3.45 12.18 -15.20
N PRO A 772 -2.94 12.54 -16.39
CA PRO A 772 -3.14 13.88 -16.95
C PRO A 772 -4.63 14.16 -17.23
N PRO A 773 -5.09 15.42 -17.10
CA PRO A 773 -6.46 15.79 -17.42
C PRO A 773 -6.85 15.46 -18.88
N PRO A 774 -8.13 15.13 -19.17
CA PRO A 774 -8.58 14.89 -20.53
C PRO A 774 -8.39 16.12 -21.43
N GLY A 775 -7.84 15.92 -22.63
CA GLY A 775 -7.71 16.97 -23.65
C GLY A 775 -6.44 17.82 -23.61
N VAL A 776 -5.48 17.51 -22.72
CA VAL A 776 -4.17 18.17 -22.73
C VAL A 776 -3.41 17.83 -24.02
N PRO A 777 -2.97 18.82 -24.83
CA PRO A 777 -2.23 18.56 -26.07
C PRO A 777 -0.82 18.04 -25.80
N VAL A 778 -0.36 17.12 -26.64
CA VAL A 778 1.01 16.58 -26.56
C VAL A 778 2.02 17.66 -26.96
N LEU A 779 3.02 17.88 -26.11
CA LEU A 779 4.15 18.78 -26.38
C LEU A 779 4.84 18.45 -27.71
N GLN A 780 5.45 19.44 -28.36
CA GLN A 780 6.18 19.25 -29.63
C GLN A 780 7.66 18.95 -29.42
N GLU A 781 8.39 18.67 -30.50
CA GLU A 781 9.84 18.44 -30.44
C GLU A 781 10.61 19.76 -30.40
N SER A 782 11.82 19.73 -29.86
CA SER A 782 12.70 20.90 -29.81
C SER A 782 13.15 21.30 -31.21
N SER A 783 12.92 22.56 -31.59
CA SER A 783 13.35 23.11 -32.87
C SER A 783 13.66 24.60 -32.74
N ALA A 784 14.41 25.16 -33.69
CA ALA A 784 14.73 26.59 -33.71
C ALA A 784 13.49 27.50 -33.77
N GLU A 785 12.32 26.96 -34.15
CA GLU A 785 11.04 27.68 -34.21
C GLU A 785 10.21 27.53 -32.92
N HIS A 786 10.45 26.49 -32.11
CA HIS A 786 9.63 26.13 -30.94
C HIS A 786 10.38 26.20 -29.60
N GLY A 787 11.66 26.57 -29.61
CA GLY A 787 12.51 26.60 -28.41
C GLY A 787 12.96 25.21 -27.95
N SER A 788 13.72 25.18 -26.86
CA SER A 788 14.17 23.96 -26.20
C SER A 788 13.01 23.19 -25.56
N LEU A 789 13.16 21.88 -25.34
CA LEU A 789 12.13 21.09 -24.64
C LEU A 789 11.82 21.63 -23.24
N ARG A 790 12.81 22.24 -22.58
CA ARG A 790 12.68 22.90 -21.28
C ARG A 790 11.77 24.12 -21.37
N GLU A 791 12.04 25.05 -22.28
CA GLU A 791 11.22 26.26 -22.45
C GLU A 791 9.77 25.89 -22.81
N GLN A 792 9.57 24.87 -23.65
CA GLN A 792 8.24 24.36 -23.97
C GLN A 792 7.52 23.78 -22.74
N LEU A 793 8.22 23.04 -21.87
CA LEU A 793 7.64 22.49 -20.64
C LEU A 793 7.37 23.59 -19.60
N GLU A 794 8.25 24.58 -19.47
CA GLU A 794 8.06 25.73 -18.57
C GLU A 794 6.89 26.62 -19.03
N GLN A 795 6.70 26.81 -20.34
CA GLN A 795 5.51 27.45 -20.91
C GLN A 795 4.24 26.64 -20.67
N HIS A 796 4.29 25.32 -20.84
CA HIS A 796 3.16 24.42 -20.58
C HIS A 796 2.76 24.44 -19.10
N ARG A 797 3.75 24.41 -18.19
CA ARG A 797 3.58 24.50 -16.74
C ARG A 797 3.12 25.90 -16.29
N ALA A 798 3.13 26.92 -17.14
CA ALA A 798 2.51 28.20 -16.82
C ALA A 798 0.96 28.14 -16.77
N ASP A 799 0.34 27.06 -17.28
CA ASP A 799 -1.08 26.79 -17.10
C ASP A 799 -1.37 26.40 -15.63
N PRO A 800 -2.25 27.13 -14.91
CA PRO A 800 -2.63 26.81 -13.53
C PRO A 800 -3.19 25.39 -13.32
N ASN A 801 -3.74 24.75 -14.36
CA ASN A 801 -4.25 23.38 -14.31
C ASN A 801 -3.12 22.34 -14.37
N CYS A 802 -1.94 22.70 -14.88
CA CYS A 802 -0.80 21.80 -15.06
C CYS A 802 0.23 21.96 -13.93
N ILE A 803 0.44 23.18 -13.43
CA ILE A 803 1.52 23.48 -12.47
C ILE A 803 1.47 22.61 -11.21
N GLY A 804 0.28 22.35 -10.63
CA GLY A 804 0.16 21.64 -9.35
C GLY A 804 0.73 20.22 -9.36
N CYS A 805 0.57 19.47 -10.46
CA CYS A 805 1.13 18.13 -10.60
C CYS A 805 2.58 18.15 -11.09
N HIS A 806 2.92 19.10 -11.96
CA HIS A 806 4.24 19.21 -12.59
C HIS A 806 5.32 19.85 -11.70
N GLN A 807 4.91 20.61 -10.69
CA GLN A 807 5.78 21.37 -9.77
C GLN A 807 6.82 20.50 -9.02
N LEU A 808 6.50 19.24 -8.71
CA LEU A 808 7.45 18.30 -8.10
C LEU A 808 8.14 17.40 -9.15
N MET A 809 7.39 16.96 -10.14
CA MET A 809 7.82 15.98 -11.15
C MET A 809 8.85 16.55 -12.14
N ASP A 810 8.61 17.74 -12.69
CA ASP A 810 9.47 18.31 -13.73
C ASP A 810 10.89 18.62 -13.22
N PRO A 811 11.11 19.22 -12.03
CA PRO A 811 12.46 19.44 -11.50
C PRO A 811 13.29 18.16 -11.37
N LEU A 812 12.67 17.07 -10.91
CA LEU A 812 13.32 15.77 -10.78
C LEU A 812 13.66 15.17 -12.16
N GLY A 813 12.78 15.38 -13.14
CA GLY A 813 13.00 15.01 -14.54
C GLY A 813 14.13 15.79 -15.22
N PHE A 814 14.17 17.12 -15.05
CA PHE A 814 15.18 18.00 -15.63
C PHE A 814 16.60 17.63 -15.19
N ALA A 815 16.77 17.20 -13.94
CA ALA A 815 18.05 16.72 -13.43
C ALA A 815 18.64 15.52 -14.19
N LEU A 816 17.80 14.77 -14.92
CA LEU A 816 18.19 13.64 -15.75
C LEU A 816 18.35 13.99 -17.24
N GLU A 817 18.06 15.23 -17.67
CA GLU A 817 18.10 15.62 -19.10
C GLU A 817 19.50 15.67 -19.72
N GLN A 818 20.55 15.52 -18.90
CA GLN A 818 21.92 15.21 -19.34
C GLN A 818 22.03 13.88 -20.13
N TYR A 819 21.01 13.01 -20.09
CA TYR A 819 20.92 11.79 -20.89
C TYR A 819 19.91 11.90 -22.04
N ASP A 820 20.28 11.43 -23.23
CA ASP A 820 19.41 11.34 -24.40
C ASP A 820 18.30 10.27 -24.23
N ALA A 821 17.43 10.14 -25.24
CA ALA A 821 16.31 9.20 -25.22
C ALA A 821 16.73 7.72 -25.22
N VAL A 822 18.02 7.42 -25.41
CA VAL A 822 18.58 6.07 -25.38
C VAL A 822 19.69 5.90 -24.32
N GLY A 823 19.76 6.82 -23.35
CA GLY A 823 20.59 6.73 -22.16
C GLY A 823 22.06 7.11 -22.33
N ARG A 824 22.45 7.67 -23.46
CA ARG A 824 23.80 8.23 -23.70
C ARG A 824 23.87 9.66 -23.17
N LEU A 825 25.07 10.15 -22.88
CA LEU A 825 25.26 11.54 -22.45
C LEU A 825 25.06 12.49 -23.63
N ARG A 826 24.42 13.64 -23.39
CA ARG A 826 24.26 14.72 -24.37
C ARG A 826 24.61 16.09 -23.79
N GLN A 827 25.13 16.97 -24.62
CA GLN A 827 25.38 18.39 -24.29
C GLN A 827 24.37 19.33 -24.95
N GLN A 828 23.62 18.86 -25.94
CA GLN A 828 22.67 19.65 -26.73
C GLN A 828 21.33 18.92 -26.87
N ASP A 829 20.24 19.69 -26.90
CA ASP A 829 18.88 19.29 -27.24
C ASP A 829 18.50 20.03 -28.54
N GLY A 830 18.56 19.32 -29.68
CA GLY A 830 18.51 19.95 -30.99
C GLY A 830 19.69 20.92 -31.20
N VAL A 831 19.41 22.22 -31.22
CA VAL A 831 20.40 23.30 -31.35
C VAL A 831 20.72 24.01 -30.01
N PHE A 832 19.99 23.68 -28.94
CA PHE A 832 20.10 24.35 -27.64
C PHE A 832 21.05 23.59 -26.70
N PRO A 833 21.80 24.26 -25.82
CA PRO A 833 22.53 23.57 -24.75
C PRO A 833 21.58 22.91 -23.76
N VAL A 834 21.95 21.75 -23.22
CA VAL A 834 21.18 21.09 -22.16
C VAL A 834 21.41 21.79 -20.83
N ASP A 835 20.33 22.24 -20.20
CA ASP A 835 20.32 22.71 -18.81
C ASP A 835 19.63 21.68 -17.90
N ALA A 836 20.42 20.98 -17.09
CA ALA A 836 19.97 20.00 -16.10
C ALA A 836 19.87 20.57 -14.67
N ASN A 837 19.92 21.91 -14.51
CA ASN A 837 19.73 22.55 -13.21
C ASN A 837 18.22 22.75 -12.95
N ALA A 838 17.75 22.47 -11.74
CA ALA A 838 16.34 22.62 -11.37
C ALA A 838 16.19 23.12 -9.93
N VAL A 839 14.99 23.61 -9.61
CA VAL A 839 14.64 24.11 -8.27
C VAL A 839 13.37 23.42 -7.83
N LEU A 840 13.40 22.83 -6.63
CA LEU A 840 12.24 22.23 -5.99
C LEU A 840 11.33 23.28 -5.32
N PRO A 841 10.09 22.92 -4.95
CA PRO A 841 9.12 23.85 -4.35
C PRO A 841 9.58 24.56 -3.08
N ASP A 842 10.46 23.92 -2.31
CA ASP A 842 11.10 24.39 -1.08
C ASP A 842 12.31 25.32 -1.33
N GLY A 843 12.67 25.55 -2.60
CA GLY A 843 13.86 26.29 -3.02
C GLY A 843 15.14 25.45 -3.16
N THR A 844 15.09 24.15 -2.87
CA THR A 844 16.25 23.25 -2.97
C THR A 844 16.77 23.19 -4.41
N GLN A 845 18.05 23.49 -4.59
CA GLN A 845 18.72 23.50 -5.90
C GLN A 845 19.21 22.09 -6.28
N ILE A 846 18.86 21.64 -7.48
CA ILE A 846 19.30 20.37 -8.06
C ILE A 846 20.21 20.67 -9.25
N ASN A 847 21.48 20.28 -9.16
CA ASN A 847 22.44 20.42 -10.26
C ASN A 847 22.70 19.06 -10.91
N GLY A 848 21.89 18.69 -11.89
CA GLY A 848 21.94 17.39 -12.57
C GLY A 848 21.78 16.18 -11.63
N VAL A 849 22.24 15.01 -12.09
CA VAL A 849 22.14 13.74 -11.33
C VAL A 849 22.79 13.84 -9.95
N ARG A 850 23.93 14.53 -9.82
CA ARG A 850 24.63 14.64 -8.52
C ARG A 850 23.82 15.43 -7.50
N GLY A 851 23.20 16.53 -7.92
CA GLY A 851 22.26 17.26 -7.05
C GLY A 851 21.03 16.43 -6.70
N LEU A 852 20.50 15.66 -7.65
CA LEU A 852 19.34 14.79 -7.43
C LEU A 852 19.64 13.69 -6.41
N VAL A 853 20.82 13.09 -6.50
CA VAL A 853 21.32 12.12 -5.49
C VAL A 853 21.43 12.77 -4.12
N SER A 854 21.94 14.01 -4.02
CA SER A 854 22.01 14.73 -2.75
C SER A 854 20.62 15.02 -2.15
N VAL A 855 19.60 15.28 -2.99
CA VAL A 855 18.20 15.40 -2.54
C VAL A 855 17.67 14.05 -2.05
N LEU A 856 17.89 12.96 -2.78
CA LEU A 856 17.42 11.63 -2.38
C LEU A 856 18.14 11.05 -1.15
N GLN A 857 19.31 11.63 -0.79
CA GLN A 857 20.04 11.34 0.44
C GLN A 857 19.57 12.19 1.65
N GLN A 858 18.66 13.15 1.47
CA GLN A 858 18.03 13.85 2.59
C GLN A 858 17.20 12.87 3.44
N PRO A 859 17.11 13.03 4.78
CA PRO A 859 16.54 12.02 5.67
C PRO A 859 15.14 11.53 5.28
N GLU A 860 14.25 12.45 4.90
CA GLU A 860 12.86 12.13 4.52
C GLU A 860 12.81 11.30 3.23
N ARG A 861 13.52 11.74 2.18
CA ARG A 861 13.58 11.04 0.88
C ARG A 861 14.31 9.70 0.98
N GLN A 862 15.36 9.63 1.79
CA GLN A 862 16.06 8.39 2.12
C GLN A 862 15.12 7.40 2.82
N GLN A 863 14.34 7.86 3.81
CA GLN A 863 13.39 6.99 4.51
C GLN A 863 12.27 6.50 3.59
N GLN A 864 11.71 7.35 2.72
CA GLN A 864 10.73 6.94 1.69
C GLN A 864 11.31 5.82 0.80
N PHE A 865 12.50 6.03 0.25
CA PHE A 865 13.17 5.05 -0.61
C PHE A 865 13.42 3.71 0.11
N LEU A 866 14.00 3.75 1.32
CA LEU A 866 14.29 2.54 2.08
C LEU A 866 13.01 1.78 2.46
N ARG A 867 11.91 2.48 2.80
CA ARG A 867 10.63 1.86 3.16
C ARG A 867 10.01 1.16 1.96
N LEU A 868 9.93 1.83 0.81
CA LEU A 868 9.43 1.24 -0.43
C LEU A 868 10.30 0.05 -0.87
N PHE A 869 11.63 0.21 -0.87
CA PHE A 869 12.53 -0.86 -1.29
C PHE A 869 12.41 -2.11 -0.40
N SER A 870 12.32 -1.91 0.92
CA SER A 870 12.13 -3.00 1.90
C SER A 870 10.78 -3.70 1.67
N ARG A 871 9.72 -2.94 1.43
CA ARG A 871 8.38 -3.48 1.12
C ARG A 871 8.39 -4.30 -0.17
N ARG A 872 8.92 -3.76 -1.27
CA ARG A 872 9.04 -4.48 -2.56
C ARG A 872 9.84 -5.78 -2.41
N LEU A 873 10.98 -5.75 -1.72
CA LEU A 873 11.82 -6.94 -1.54
C LEU A 873 11.16 -8.01 -0.66
N LEU A 874 10.43 -7.61 0.39
CA LEU A 874 9.65 -8.54 1.22
C LEU A 874 8.50 -9.17 0.42
N GLY A 875 7.77 -8.41 -0.39
CA GLY A 875 6.70 -8.92 -1.26
C GLY A 875 7.21 -9.95 -2.27
N TYR A 876 8.33 -9.63 -2.93
CA TYR A 876 9.04 -10.57 -3.80
C TYR A 876 9.48 -11.84 -3.07
N ALA A 877 10.02 -11.72 -1.85
CA ALA A 877 10.51 -12.83 -1.03
C ALA A 877 9.41 -13.78 -0.55
N LEU A 878 8.24 -13.24 -0.20
CA LEU A 878 7.07 -14.04 0.19
C LEU A 878 6.30 -14.58 -1.02
N GLY A 879 6.37 -13.91 -2.18
CA GLY A 879 5.59 -14.30 -3.36
C GLY A 879 4.09 -14.09 -3.16
N ARG A 880 3.72 -13.00 -2.48
CA ARG A 880 2.34 -12.54 -2.32
C ARG A 880 2.29 -11.02 -2.24
N GLU A 881 1.09 -10.46 -2.31
CA GLU A 881 0.87 -9.08 -1.93
C GLU A 881 1.13 -8.90 -0.43
N LEU A 882 1.76 -7.78 -0.08
CA LEU A 882 1.90 -7.39 1.31
C LEU A 882 0.69 -6.56 1.71
N ASP A 883 0.21 -6.78 2.91
CA ASP A 883 -0.90 -6.07 3.50
C ASP A 883 -0.36 -5.16 4.63
N ARG A 884 -1.25 -4.70 5.53
CA ARG A 884 -0.83 -3.95 6.73
C ARG A 884 -0.25 -4.84 7.83
N PHE A 885 -0.29 -6.16 7.64
CA PHE A 885 0.17 -7.13 8.62
C PHE A 885 1.71 -7.25 8.55
N ASP A 886 2.30 -7.03 7.37
CA ASP A 886 3.75 -7.06 7.14
C ASP A 886 4.50 -5.77 7.55
N ASP A 887 3.78 -4.66 7.78
CA ASP A 887 4.37 -3.34 8.07
C ASP A 887 5.41 -3.33 9.21
N PRO A 888 5.24 -4.09 10.31
CA PRO A 888 6.24 -4.09 11.37
C PRO A 888 7.51 -4.90 11.06
N VAL A 889 7.45 -5.84 10.11
CA VAL A 889 8.68 -6.44 9.55
C VAL A 889 9.41 -5.40 8.72
N ILE A 890 8.70 -4.53 7.99
CA ILE A 890 9.29 -3.40 7.26
C ILE A 890 9.93 -2.40 8.24
N GLU A 891 9.24 -2.00 9.31
CA GLU A 891 9.81 -1.08 10.32
C GLU A 891 11.00 -1.69 11.08
N GLN A 892 10.97 -2.99 11.38
CA GLN A 892 12.13 -3.72 11.92
C GLN A 892 13.32 -3.69 10.95
N CYS A 893 13.08 -3.95 9.65
CA CYS A 893 14.11 -3.86 8.62
C CYS A 893 14.70 -2.44 8.53
N LEU A 894 13.87 -1.39 8.58
CA LEU A 894 14.33 0.00 8.60
C LEU A 894 15.13 0.35 9.85
N HIS A 895 14.73 -0.15 11.02
CA HIS A 895 15.48 0.01 12.26
C HIS A 895 16.88 -0.63 12.16
N GLN A 896 16.94 -1.89 11.70
CA GLN A 896 18.20 -2.62 11.55
C GLN A 896 19.10 -2.01 10.46
N LEU A 897 18.54 -1.56 9.34
CA LEU A 897 19.28 -0.83 8.30
C LEU A 897 19.95 0.43 8.88
N ARG A 898 19.21 1.26 9.62
CA ARG A 898 19.76 2.49 10.25
C ARG A 898 20.88 2.21 11.24
N GLN A 899 20.84 1.09 11.95
CA GLN A 899 21.90 0.67 12.89
C GLN A 899 23.15 0.09 12.20
N ASN A 900 23.02 -0.38 10.97
CA ASN A 900 24.06 -1.12 10.27
C ASN A 900 24.36 -0.49 8.89
N GLU A 901 24.66 0.81 8.85
CA GLU A 901 25.14 1.54 7.65
C GLU A 901 24.28 1.36 6.37
N LEU A 902 22.98 1.07 6.51
CA LEU A 902 22.05 0.76 5.41
C LEU A 902 22.48 -0.45 4.55
N ARG A 903 23.26 -1.38 5.11
CA ARG A 903 23.82 -2.58 4.45
C ARG A 903 22.73 -3.50 3.88
N SER A 904 22.85 -3.88 2.61
CA SER A 904 21.83 -4.66 1.91
C SER A 904 21.65 -6.08 2.46
N ALA A 905 22.71 -6.73 2.96
CA ALA A 905 22.59 -8.06 3.55
C ALA A 905 21.73 -8.01 4.83
N VAL A 906 21.74 -6.91 5.58
CA VAL A 906 20.92 -6.76 6.80
C VAL A 906 19.43 -6.83 6.46
N LEU A 907 18.98 -6.17 5.39
CA LEU A 907 17.59 -6.27 4.92
C LEU A 907 17.24 -7.71 4.53
N ILE A 908 18.10 -8.37 3.76
CA ILE A 908 17.88 -9.75 3.29
C ILE A 908 17.88 -10.75 4.45
N GLU A 909 18.77 -10.56 5.42
CA GLU A 909 18.89 -11.37 6.63
C GLU A 909 17.67 -11.21 7.53
N GLU A 910 17.20 -9.98 7.77
CA GLU A 910 16.01 -9.71 8.58
C GLU A 910 14.73 -10.24 7.91
N ILE A 911 14.57 -10.07 6.58
CA ILE A 911 13.50 -10.73 5.82
C ILE A 911 13.57 -12.26 6.00
N ALA A 912 14.74 -12.86 5.80
CA ALA A 912 14.91 -14.31 5.90
C ALA A 912 14.63 -14.85 7.32
N VAL A 913 14.97 -14.11 8.38
CA VAL A 913 14.72 -14.53 9.76
C VAL A 913 13.36 -14.09 10.32
N SER A 914 12.59 -13.31 9.57
CA SER A 914 11.25 -12.83 9.93
C SER A 914 10.26 -13.97 10.12
N VAL A 915 9.20 -13.72 10.89
CA VAL A 915 8.14 -14.71 11.09
C VAL A 915 7.33 -15.01 9.82
N PRO A 916 6.85 -14.03 9.01
CA PRO A 916 6.13 -14.32 7.76
C PRO A 916 6.95 -15.18 6.80
N PHE A 917 8.28 -15.01 6.76
CA PHE A 917 9.15 -15.83 5.92
C PHE A 917 9.39 -17.25 6.48
N ARG A 918 9.40 -17.44 7.80
CA ARG A 918 9.73 -18.71 8.49
C ARG A 918 8.56 -19.60 8.85
N SER A 919 7.36 -19.08 8.74
CA SER A 919 6.14 -19.78 9.11
C SER A 919 5.11 -19.61 8.00
N ARG A 920 4.06 -20.41 8.06
CA ARG A 920 2.80 -20.16 7.36
C ARG A 920 1.68 -20.08 8.38
N TYR A 921 0.53 -19.59 7.94
CA TYR A 921 -0.71 -19.84 8.64
C TYR A 921 -1.47 -21.02 7.99
N ALA A 922 -2.29 -21.72 8.77
CA ALA A 922 -3.19 -22.76 8.32
C ALA A 922 -4.59 -22.45 8.82
N ILE A 923 -5.58 -22.34 7.94
CA ILE A 923 -6.91 -21.88 8.35
C ILE A 923 -7.85 -23.07 8.46
N GLY A 924 -7.74 -23.75 9.60
CA GLY A 924 -8.43 -25.03 9.82
C GLY A 924 -9.95 -24.93 9.84
N ASP A 925 -10.58 -26.10 9.71
CA ASP A 925 -11.94 -26.25 9.19
C ASP A 925 -13.05 -25.52 9.97
N GLY A 926 -13.41 -24.35 9.45
CA GLY A 926 -14.73 -23.74 9.58
C GLY A 926 -15.71 -24.17 8.48
N LYS A 927 -15.22 -24.43 7.24
CA LYS A 927 -15.96 -25.13 6.16
C LYS A 927 -15.17 -25.45 4.87
N THR A 928 -14.33 -26.48 4.88
CA THR A 928 -13.97 -27.16 3.63
C THR A 928 -15.12 -28.07 3.16
N LEU A 929 -16.18 -27.52 2.57
CA LEU A 929 -17.03 -28.30 1.64
C LEU A 929 -17.88 -27.42 0.73
N LEU A 930 -17.37 -27.15 -0.48
CA LEU A 930 -18.06 -26.85 -1.75
C LEU A 930 -17.01 -26.25 -2.75
N LYS A 931 -17.10 -26.53 -4.07
CA LYS A 931 -16.28 -25.94 -5.18
C LYS A 931 -14.79 -26.24 -5.41
N GLN A 932 -14.02 -26.81 -4.49
CA GLN A 932 -12.72 -27.39 -4.88
C GLN A 932 -12.84 -28.82 -5.44
N SER A 933 -14.08 -29.29 -5.65
CA SER A 933 -14.44 -30.53 -6.35
C SER A 933 -15.06 -30.27 -7.74
N ALA A 934 -14.79 -29.11 -8.34
CA ALA A 934 -15.36 -28.69 -9.62
C ALA A 934 -14.43 -27.74 -10.42
N LEU A 935 -13.16 -28.11 -10.56
CA LEU A 935 -12.24 -27.69 -11.63
C LEU A 935 -11.18 -28.77 -11.83
#